data_AF-A0A315D5L6-F1
#
_entry.id   AF-A0A315D5L6-F1
#
_cell.length_a   1.000
_cell.length_b   1.000
_cell.length_c   1.000
_cell.angle_alpha   90.00
_cell.angle_beta   90.00
_cell.angle_gamma   90.00
#
_symmetry.space_group_name_H-M   'P 1'
#
loop_
_entity.id
_entity.type
_entity.pdbx_description
1 polymer ?
#
loop_
_entity_poly.entity_id
_entity_poly.type
_entity_poly.pdbx_seq_one_letter_code
_entity_poly.pdbx_strand_id
1 'polypeptide(L)'
;MQSSPQPVLRDLVLVGGGHSHVGVLRMFAMKPEPGVRITVICTDIDTPYSGMLPGYISGHYSFDEVHIDLGRLCAFAGARLYHDAVVSIDRQNQKVICKDRPPVAYDLLSINIGSTPQVRHVEGAQSLAVPVKPIAQFNQRWLALLDKARQWPVHRGRMTIAVVGAGAGGVELVLSMQYRLRNELKALGRNPEDLKFVLLTSGDSILLTHNPGVRQRFAQVLQERNVEVHTLAEVVQVSPGCLHTRDGRTFDADETMWVTQAGGPAWLQSTGLALDKHGFILVHPQLQTLNDPLVFAAGDIASFVERPLEKAGVFAVRMAKPLAENLRRSLRGQKLLAYDPQRHWLALISTGNRFAVASRGPLGFAGAWVWRWKDRIDREFMRRFTEFPAMPAAASPARGESQVREAVRAMGQLLKDIQTHGKGQTTRLALTSEESLQAISAIAMRCGGCGAKVGANILSRALGSLQPVERPDVLIGLHSPDDAAVVRVPPGMAVVQTVDFFRAFIDDPYVFGKVAANHALGDIFAMGGEPQTATAVVTVPPGLESKVEDLLTQMMGGAIEVLNAAGCALVGGHTGEGAELALGFAINGLIDEKMDSVMRKGGMQPGDVLVLTKPIGTGTLFAAHARYAAKGRWIDAALQSMVLSNQSGAQILRSHGATACTDLTGFGLLGHLVEMTRPSDVDAELQLSTLPLLDGAVDCVQAGIVSSLQPANVRLRRALRNADEFVDDPRYPLLFDPQTAGGLLASVPAAQAAACVQALKAAGYVHTAIIGRITAQSEAIEPVLLKT
;
A
#
# COMPACT_ATOMS: atom_id res chain seq x y z
N MET A 1 -10.89 4.01 -11.86
CA MET A 1 -10.46 5.28 -11.22
C MET A 1 -11.39 6.39 -11.66
N GLN A 2 -11.63 7.39 -10.81
CA GLN A 2 -12.38 8.57 -11.21
C GLN A 2 -11.48 9.43 -12.12
N SER A 3 -11.69 9.39 -13.43
CA SER A 3 -11.03 10.33 -14.34
C SER A 3 -11.53 11.74 -14.03
N SER A 4 -10.67 12.59 -13.46
CA SER A 4 -10.98 14.01 -13.32
C SER A 4 -11.08 14.62 -14.73
N PRO A 5 -12.17 15.29 -15.09
CA PRO A 5 -12.28 15.98 -16.37
C PRO A 5 -11.36 17.22 -16.45
N GLN A 6 -10.68 17.59 -15.36
CA GLN A 6 -9.72 18.68 -15.32
C GLN A 6 -8.27 18.19 -15.29
N PRO A 7 -7.35 18.87 -16.01
CA PRO A 7 -5.93 18.54 -15.99
C PRO A 7 -5.33 18.74 -14.60
N VAL A 8 -4.24 18.02 -14.32
CA VAL A 8 -3.49 18.19 -13.09
C VAL A 8 -2.65 19.46 -13.19
N LEU A 9 -2.80 20.33 -12.19
CA LEU A 9 -2.14 21.63 -12.11
C LEU A 9 -1.18 21.73 -10.92
N ARG A 10 -1.51 21.09 -9.80
CA ARG A 10 -0.67 21.07 -8.60
C ARG A 10 -0.58 19.68 -7.98
N ASP A 11 0.58 19.36 -7.43
CA ASP A 11 0.87 18.16 -6.64
C ASP A 11 0.94 18.51 -5.15
N LEU A 12 0.03 17.92 -4.37
CA LEU A 12 0.09 17.90 -2.92
C LEU A 12 0.62 16.54 -2.46
N VAL A 13 1.81 16.52 -1.86
CA VAL A 13 2.42 15.31 -1.32
C VAL A 13 2.24 15.28 0.21
N LEU A 14 1.68 14.17 0.70
CA LEU A 14 1.46 13.87 2.11
C LEU A 14 2.41 12.74 2.53
N VAL A 15 3.42 13.07 3.33
CA VAL A 15 4.38 12.09 3.86
C VAL A 15 3.87 11.56 5.20
N GLY A 16 3.55 10.27 5.23
CA GLY A 16 3.02 9.53 6.38
C GLY A 16 1.49 9.53 6.46
N GLY A 17 0.92 8.40 6.89
CA GLY A 17 -0.51 8.20 7.08
C GLY A 17 -1.05 8.59 8.45
N GLY A 18 -0.40 9.51 9.19
CA GLY A 18 -0.81 9.84 10.56
C GLY A 18 -2.20 10.49 10.67
N HIS A 19 -2.74 10.58 11.89
CA HIS A 19 -4.11 11.05 12.17
C HIS A 19 -4.50 12.38 11.51
N SER A 20 -3.60 13.36 11.43
CA SER A 20 -3.88 14.64 10.77
C SER A 20 -4.10 14.47 9.25
N HIS A 21 -3.27 13.67 8.58
CA HIS A 21 -3.36 13.41 7.14
C HIS A 21 -4.56 12.55 6.78
N VAL A 22 -4.89 11.56 7.60
CA VAL A 22 -6.14 10.78 7.45
C VAL A 22 -7.36 11.71 7.48
N GLY A 23 -7.38 12.69 8.39
CA GLY A 23 -8.42 13.71 8.41
C GLY A 23 -8.40 14.65 7.19
N VAL A 24 -7.21 15.05 6.71
CA VAL A 24 -7.04 15.82 5.46
C VAL A 24 -7.61 15.06 4.27
N LEU A 25 -7.21 13.80 4.06
CA LEU A 25 -7.68 12.94 2.97
C LEU A 25 -9.19 12.85 2.96
N ARG A 26 -9.82 12.56 4.11
CA ARG A 26 -11.27 12.54 4.23
C ARG A 26 -11.91 13.88 3.83
N MET A 27 -11.35 15.01 4.28
CA MET A 27 -11.88 16.33 3.93
C MET A 27 -11.70 16.68 2.45
N PHE A 28 -10.63 16.22 1.81
CA PHE A 28 -10.43 16.33 0.37
C PHE A 28 -11.35 15.40 -0.42
N ALA A 29 -11.60 14.18 0.04
CA ALA A 29 -12.57 13.28 -0.55
C ALA A 29 -14.00 13.87 -0.53
N MET A 30 -14.41 14.42 0.62
CA MET A 30 -15.75 15.02 0.78
C MET A 30 -15.92 16.33 -0.02
N LYS A 31 -14.82 17.02 -0.33
CA LYS A 31 -14.82 18.26 -1.09
C LYS A 31 -13.54 18.33 -1.95
N PRO A 32 -13.49 17.68 -3.11
CA PRO A 32 -12.29 17.67 -3.94
C PRO A 32 -11.81 19.09 -4.28
N GLU A 33 -10.49 19.28 -4.43
CA GLU A 33 -9.92 20.53 -4.94
C GLU A 33 -9.56 20.31 -6.42
N PRO A 34 -10.33 20.86 -7.37
CA PRO A 34 -10.11 20.62 -8.79
C PRO A 34 -8.70 21.07 -9.23
N GLY A 35 -8.05 20.27 -10.07
CA GLY A 35 -6.68 20.50 -10.54
C GLY A 35 -5.57 20.10 -9.55
N VAL A 36 -5.92 19.58 -8.36
CA VAL A 36 -4.93 19.09 -7.38
C VAL A 36 -4.85 17.57 -7.43
N ARG A 37 -3.65 17.06 -7.65
CA ARG A 37 -3.32 15.63 -7.51
C ARG A 37 -2.70 15.40 -6.15
N ILE A 38 -3.27 14.49 -5.38
CA ILE A 38 -2.79 14.15 -4.03
C ILE A 38 -1.99 12.86 -4.11
N THR A 39 -0.81 12.85 -3.50
CA THR A 39 0.02 11.65 -3.31
C THR A 39 0.26 11.44 -1.84
N VAL A 40 0.02 10.24 -1.34
CA VAL A 40 0.38 9.81 0.01
C VAL A 40 1.55 8.86 -0.09
N ILE A 41 2.65 9.16 0.61
CA ILE A 41 3.81 8.28 0.69
C ILE A 41 3.90 7.76 2.12
N CYS A 42 3.76 6.44 2.30
CA CYS A 42 3.70 5.83 3.61
C CYS A 42 4.25 4.40 3.58
N THR A 43 4.82 3.96 4.70
CA THR A 43 5.28 2.58 4.91
C THR A 43 4.17 1.64 5.39
N ASP A 44 3.00 2.19 5.73
CA ASP A 44 1.89 1.46 6.33
C ASP A 44 0.65 1.61 5.45
N ILE A 45 0.00 0.48 5.12
CA ILE A 45 -1.30 0.45 4.41
C ILE A 45 -2.47 0.59 5.39
N ASP A 46 -2.30 0.09 6.61
CA ASP A 46 -3.27 0.13 7.70
C ASP A 46 -2.72 1.02 8.82
N THR A 47 -3.25 2.24 8.97
CA THR A 47 -2.80 3.18 10.01
C THR A 47 -3.48 2.85 11.35
N PRO A 48 -2.74 2.52 12.41
CA PRO A 48 -3.34 2.24 13.71
C PRO A 48 -3.92 3.50 14.38
N TYR A 49 -5.15 3.39 14.88
CA TYR A 49 -5.75 4.40 15.75
C TYR A 49 -5.30 4.18 17.21
N SER A 50 -4.30 4.97 17.60
CA SER A 50 -3.67 4.89 18.93
C SER A 50 -4.65 4.92 20.12
N GLY A 51 -5.81 5.57 19.97
CA GLY A 51 -6.84 5.63 21.02
C GLY A 51 -7.48 4.27 21.34
N MET A 52 -7.58 3.37 20.36
CA MET A 52 -8.17 2.03 20.52
C MET A 52 -7.14 0.92 20.70
N LEU A 53 -5.85 1.20 20.44
CA LEU A 53 -4.77 0.22 20.56
C LEU A 53 -4.78 -0.53 21.91
N PRO A 54 -4.95 0.11 23.08
CA PRO A 54 -4.98 -0.62 24.35
C PRO A 54 -6.17 -1.59 24.46
N GLY A 55 -7.32 -1.24 23.87
CA GLY A 55 -8.48 -2.13 23.80
C GLY A 55 -8.23 -3.33 22.88
N TYR A 56 -7.52 -3.13 21.76
CA TYR A 56 -7.08 -4.22 20.88
C TYR A 56 -6.12 -5.18 21.61
N ILE A 57 -5.11 -4.64 22.29
CA ILE A 57 -4.17 -5.41 23.13
C ILE A 57 -4.93 -6.20 24.20
N SER A 58 -5.93 -5.58 24.83
CA SER A 58 -6.79 -6.24 25.81
C SER A 58 -7.71 -7.32 25.23
N GLY A 59 -7.88 -7.38 23.90
CA GLY A 59 -8.77 -8.31 23.22
C GLY A 59 -10.21 -7.85 23.00
N HIS A 60 -10.51 -6.56 23.15
CA HIS A 60 -11.87 -6.02 23.00
C HIS A 60 -12.22 -5.63 21.57
N TYR A 61 -11.22 -5.50 20.70
CA TYR A 61 -11.36 -5.10 19.30
C TYR A 61 -10.59 -6.05 18.40
N SER A 62 -11.08 -6.24 17.19
CA SER A 62 -10.36 -6.85 16.08
C SER A 62 -9.34 -5.88 15.47
N PHE A 63 -8.48 -6.41 14.59
CA PHE A 63 -7.52 -5.59 13.84
C PHE A 63 -8.21 -4.50 13.02
N ASP A 64 -9.29 -4.86 12.30
CA ASP A 64 -10.03 -3.95 11.42
C ASP A 64 -10.82 -2.87 12.18
N GLU A 65 -11.18 -3.11 13.44
CA GLU A 65 -11.85 -2.10 14.27
C GLU A 65 -10.90 -1.00 14.75
N VAL A 66 -9.58 -1.25 14.77
CA VAL A 66 -8.60 -0.30 15.34
C VAL A 66 -7.63 0.27 14.31
N HIS A 67 -7.63 -0.23 13.08
CA HIS A 67 -6.82 0.30 11.99
C HIS A 67 -7.69 1.03 10.97
N ILE A 68 -7.19 2.18 10.53
CA ILE A 68 -7.76 2.92 9.42
C ILE A 68 -7.12 2.38 8.16
N ASP A 69 -7.95 1.81 7.28
CA ASP A 69 -7.53 1.36 5.95
C ASP A 69 -7.17 2.58 5.08
N LEU A 70 -5.87 2.90 5.03
CA LEU A 70 -5.36 4.05 4.30
C LEU A 70 -5.51 3.84 2.80
N GLY A 71 -5.34 2.61 2.31
CA GLY A 71 -5.54 2.27 0.90
C GLY A 71 -6.95 2.59 0.42
N ARG A 72 -7.96 2.15 1.18
CA ARG A 72 -9.37 2.45 0.88
C ARG A 72 -9.69 3.94 1.01
N LEU A 73 -9.14 4.62 2.01
CA LEU A 73 -9.31 6.07 2.17
C LEU A 73 -8.68 6.87 1.03
N CYS A 74 -7.50 6.47 0.56
CA CYS A 74 -6.84 7.07 -0.62
C CYS A 74 -7.69 6.87 -1.88
N ALA A 75 -8.19 5.65 -2.10
CA ALA A 75 -9.10 5.36 -3.21
C ALA A 75 -10.37 6.25 -3.15
N PHE A 76 -10.98 6.37 -1.97
CA PHE A 76 -12.14 7.26 -1.76
C PHE A 76 -11.81 8.74 -2.02
N ALA A 77 -10.58 9.17 -1.71
CA ALA A 77 -10.10 10.53 -1.95
C ALA A 77 -9.64 10.81 -3.39
N GLY A 78 -9.54 9.78 -4.25
CA GLY A 78 -8.87 9.90 -5.54
C GLY A 78 -7.38 10.26 -5.39
N ALA A 79 -6.75 9.82 -4.29
CA ALA A 79 -5.35 10.08 -3.99
C ALA A 79 -4.49 8.87 -4.38
N ARG A 80 -3.29 9.14 -4.91
CA ARG A 80 -2.28 8.11 -5.16
C ARG A 80 -1.69 7.65 -3.83
N LEU A 81 -1.58 6.34 -3.62
CA LEU A 81 -0.87 5.77 -2.46
C LEU A 81 0.42 5.10 -2.92
N TYR A 82 1.56 5.64 -2.50
CA TYR A 82 2.88 5.07 -2.75
C TYR A 82 3.35 4.37 -1.47
N HIS A 83 3.41 3.04 -1.53
CA HIS A 83 3.92 2.22 -0.45
C HIS A 83 5.46 2.21 -0.49
N ASP A 84 6.08 3.17 0.21
CA ASP A 84 7.53 3.38 0.22
C ASP A 84 7.94 4.18 1.48
N ALA A 85 9.22 4.13 1.83
CA ALA A 85 9.83 4.92 2.88
C ALA A 85 10.43 6.21 2.31
N VAL A 86 10.10 7.35 2.92
CA VAL A 86 10.81 8.61 2.66
C VAL A 86 12.12 8.63 3.43
N VAL A 87 13.21 8.91 2.74
CA VAL A 87 14.57 8.92 3.29
C VAL A 87 15.21 10.30 3.28
N SER A 88 14.71 11.24 2.48
CA SER A 88 15.16 12.65 2.48
C SER A 88 14.14 13.53 1.74
N ILE A 89 14.35 14.85 1.81
CA ILE A 89 13.60 15.84 1.03
C ILE A 89 14.62 16.80 0.41
N ASP A 90 14.63 16.87 -0.92
CA ASP A 90 15.34 17.89 -1.66
C ASP A 90 14.42 19.10 -1.84
N ARG A 91 14.61 20.09 -0.97
CA ARG A 91 13.80 21.31 -0.94
C ARG A 91 14.13 22.28 -2.07
N GLN A 92 15.35 22.22 -2.61
CA GLN A 92 15.78 23.11 -3.69
C GLN A 92 15.07 22.73 -4.99
N ASN A 93 14.96 21.42 -5.26
CA ASN A 93 14.30 20.89 -6.45
C ASN A 93 12.86 20.42 -6.20
N GLN A 94 12.32 20.64 -4.99
CA GLN A 94 10.96 20.28 -4.58
C GLN A 94 10.64 18.79 -4.82
N LYS A 95 11.52 17.91 -4.35
CA LYS A 95 11.42 16.46 -4.50
C LYS A 95 11.46 15.74 -3.17
N VAL A 96 10.55 14.78 -2.98
CA VAL A 96 10.61 13.81 -1.89
C VAL A 96 11.46 12.62 -2.36
N ILE A 97 12.52 12.30 -1.61
CA ILE A 97 13.40 11.18 -1.93
C ILE A 97 12.88 9.94 -1.23
N CYS A 98 12.46 8.96 -2.03
CA CYS A 98 11.97 7.66 -1.57
C CYS A 98 13.09 6.62 -1.59
N LYS A 99 12.91 5.51 -0.89
CA LYS A 99 13.93 4.46 -0.78
C LYS A 99 14.01 3.62 -2.05
N ASP A 100 12.87 3.20 -2.59
CA ASP A 100 12.81 2.13 -3.60
C ASP A 100 12.21 2.60 -4.95
N ARG A 101 12.14 3.92 -5.18
CA ARG A 101 11.62 4.52 -6.43
C ARG A 101 12.24 5.89 -6.77
N PRO A 102 12.06 6.39 -8.02
CA PRO A 102 12.50 7.72 -8.40
C PRO A 102 11.88 8.83 -7.53
N PRO A 103 12.59 9.96 -7.31
CA PRO A 103 12.10 11.07 -6.52
C PRO A 103 10.73 11.60 -6.95
N VAL A 104 9.87 11.94 -5.99
CA VAL A 104 8.49 12.39 -6.24
C VAL A 104 8.42 13.92 -6.14
N ALA A 105 8.03 14.59 -7.23
CA ALA A 105 7.88 16.04 -7.23
C ALA A 105 6.68 16.51 -6.39
N TYR A 106 6.77 17.70 -5.80
CA TYR A 106 5.68 18.34 -5.08
C TYR A 106 5.59 19.85 -5.38
N ASP A 107 4.38 20.42 -5.40
CA ASP A 107 4.20 21.88 -5.28
C ASP A 107 3.97 22.27 -3.82
N LEU A 108 3.35 21.37 -3.05
CA LEU A 108 3.10 21.52 -1.62
C LEU A 108 3.34 20.20 -0.90
N LEU A 109 4.05 20.26 0.22
CA LEU A 109 4.42 19.09 1.02
C LEU A 109 3.84 19.21 2.43
N SER A 110 3.32 18.11 2.97
CA SER A 110 2.95 18.00 4.37
C SER A 110 3.54 16.74 4.99
N ILE A 111 4.11 16.84 6.20
CA ILE A 111 4.79 15.75 6.91
C ILE A 111 4.02 15.41 8.20
N ASN A 112 3.62 14.15 8.33
CA ASN A 112 2.90 13.63 9.49
C ASN A 112 3.21 12.14 9.68
N ILE A 113 4.45 11.89 10.07
CA ILE A 113 5.09 10.57 10.21
C ILE A 113 5.13 10.08 11.66
N GLY A 114 4.46 10.77 12.58
CA GLY A 114 4.49 10.44 14.00
C GLY A 114 5.86 10.76 14.65
N SER A 115 6.20 10.02 15.70
CA SER A 115 7.45 10.17 16.44
C SER A 115 8.19 8.83 16.51
N THR A 116 9.52 8.88 16.59
CA THR A 116 10.40 7.71 16.63
C THR A 116 10.94 7.51 18.05
N PRO A 117 10.98 6.28 18.58
CA PRO A 117 11.49 6.01 19.92
C PRO A 117 13.00 6.31 19.98
N GLN A 118 13.43 7.02 21.03
CA GLN A 118 14.86 7.27 21.27
C GLN A 118 15.50 6.10 22.03
N VAL A 119 15.66 4.96 21.36
CA VAL A 119 16.31 3.77 21.93
C VAL A 119 17.82 3.76 21.74
N ARG A 120 18.37 4.59 20.84
CA ARG A 120 19.80 4.60 20.49
C ARG A 120 20.72 5.09 21.60
N HIS A 121 20.19 5.82 22.58
CA HIS A 121 20.97 6.37 23.69
C HIS A 121 21.01 5.45 24.92
N VAL A 122 20.32 4.31 24.87
CA VAL A 122 20.29 3.30 25.94
C VAL A 122 20.94 2.05 25.40
N GLU A 123 22.03 1.63 26.04
CA GLU A 123 22.78 0.44 25.64
C GLU A 123 21.86 -0.80 25.61
N GLY A 124 21.93 -1.59 24.54
CA GLY A 124 21.13 -2.81 24.35
C GLY A 124 19.64 -2.62 24.04
N ALA A 125 19.05 -1.43 24.23
CA ALA A 125 17.61 -1.22 24.03
C ALA A 125 17.16 -1.42 22.58
N GLN A 126 18.00 -1.12 21.59
CA GLN A 126 17.65 -1.28 20.18
C GLN A 126 17.43 -2.75 19.78
N SER A 127 18.17 -3.68 20.36
CA SER A 127 18.11 -5.11 20.04
C SER A 127 17.20 -5.89 20.99
N LEU A 128 17.09 -5.46 22.26
CA LEU A 128 16.43 -6.22 23.32
C LEU A 128 15.10 -5.63 23.80
N ALA A 129 14.76 -4.39 23.41
CA ALA A 129 13.48 -3.78 23.77
C ALA A 129 12.52 -3.70 22.58
N VAL A 130 11.22 -3.73 22.90
CA VAL A 130 10.10 -3.59 21.98
C VAL A 130 9.55 -2.16 22.08
N PRO A 131 9.88 -1.26 21.14
CA PRO A 131 9.28 0.05 21.14
C PRO A 131 7.82 -0.01 20.72
N VAL A 132 6.98 0.78 21.40
CA VAL A 132 5.54 0.85 21.09
C VAL A 132 5.24 1.70 19.86
N LYS A 133 6.11 2.67 19.55
CA LYS A 133 6.04 3.48 18.33
C LYS A 133 7.23 3.12 17.43
N PRO A 134 7.08 3.08 16.08
CA PRO A 134 5.81 3.17 15.33
C PRO A 134 4.86 2.01 15.67
N ILE A 135 3.56 2.32 15.81
CA ILE A 135 2.56 1.37 16.32
C ILE A 135 2.37 0.17 15.38
N ALA A 136 2.52 0.36 14.07
CA ALA A 136 2.38 -0.72 13.08
C ALA A 136 3.36 -1.87 13.38
N GLN A 137 4.61 -1.56 13.72
CA GLN A 137 5.63 -2.54 14.09
C GLN A 137 5.35 -3.20 15.44
N PHE A 138 4.73 -2.46 16.37
CA PHE A 138 4.37 -2.99 17.68
C PHE A 138 3.35 -4.14 17.58
N ASN A 139 2.43 -4.11 16.62
CA ASN A 139 1.41 -5.15 16.47
C ASN A 139 2.01 -6.56 16.27
N GLN A 140 2.99 -6.69 15.37
CA GLN A 140 3.67 -7.98 15.12
C GLN A 140 4.39 -8.49 16.38
N ARG A 141 5.07 -7.59 17.09
CA ARG A 141 5.77 -7.92 18.34
C ARG A 141 4.82 -8.28 19.47
N TRP A 142 3.65 -7.63 19.52
CA TRP A 142 2.58 -7.95 20.46
C TRP A 142 2.01 -9.36 20.22
N LEU A 143 1.74 -9.73 18.97
CA LEU A 143 1.29 -11.09 18.63
C LEU A 143 2.35 -12.14 18.98
N ALA A 144 3.62 -11.86 18.70
CA ALA A 144 4.73 -12.73 19.09
C ALA A 144 4.84 -12.89 20.62
N LEU A 145 4.67 -11.81 21.39
CA LEU A 145 4.61 -11.85 22.84
C LEU A 145 3.44 -12.69 23.36
N LEU A 146 2.25 -12.53 22.75
CA LEU A 146 1.06 -13.28 23.10
C LEU A 146 1.29 -14.79 22.94
N ASP A 147 1.90 -15.20 21.82
CA ASP A 147 2.23 -16.60 21.57
C ASP A 147 3.36 -17.11 22.48
N LYS A 148 4.40 -16.30 22.72
CA LYS A 148 5.47 -16.61 23.67
C LYS A 148 4.92 -16.84 25.08
N ALA A 149 3.99 -16.01 25.55
CA ALA A 149 3.36 -16.16 26.86
C ALA A 149 2.52 -17.45 26.95
N ARG A 150 1.77 -17.79 25.89
CA ARG A 150 1.01 -19.06 25.81
C ARG A 150 1.91 -20.29 25.90
N GLN A 151 3.09 -20.22 25.29
CA GLN A 151 4.06 -21.30 25.19
C GLN A 151 5.15 -21.26 26.27
N TRP A 152 5.09 -20.29 27.21
CA TRP A 152 6.16 -20.07 28.18
C TRP A 152 6.43 -21.33 29.02
N PRO A 153 7.65 -21.90 29.01
CA PRO A 153 7.92 -23.16 29.68
C PRO A 153 7.85 -23.06 31.21
N VAL A 154 7.11 -23.98 31.85
CA VAL A 154 6.93 -24.01 33.31
C VAL A 154 8.27 -24.08 34.07
N HIS A 155 9.26 -24.80 33.53
CA HIS A 155 10.57 -24.95 34.16
C HIS A 155 11.40 -23.66 34.21
N ARG A 156 11.04 -22.62 33.44
CA ARG A 156 11.71 -21.30 33.48
C ARG A 156 11.18 -20.39 34.59
N GLY A 157 10.16 -20.82 35.35
CA GLY A 157 9.54 -20.01 36.38
C GLY A 157 8.64 -18.90 35.81
N ARG A 158 8.47 -17.81 36.57
CA ARG A 158 7.60 -16.69 36.18
C ARG A 158 8.20 -15.90 35.02
N MET A 159 7.39 -15.58 34.03
CA MET A 159 7.77 -14.66 32.96
C MET A 159 7.61 -13.21 33.43
N THR A 160 8.68 -12.42 33.39
CA THR A 160 8.66 -11.01 33.78
C THR A 160 8.56 -10.10 32.55
N ILE A 161 7.48 -9.33 32.49
CA ILE A 161 7.22 -8.36 31.42
C ILE A 161 7.37 -6.96 31.99
N ALA A 162 8.42 -6.25 31.57
CA ALA A 162 8.73 -4.90 31.99
C ALA A 162 8.22 -3.85 30.99
N VAL A 163 7.73 -2.73 31.49
CA VAL A 163 7.33 -1.56 30.71
C VAL A 163 8.12 -0.35 31.20
N VAL A 164 8.87 0.28 30.30
CA VAL A 164 9.70 1.45 30.61
C VAL A 164 8.98 2.73 30.13
N GLY A 165 8.58 3.56 31.09
CA GLY A 165 7.86 4.82 30.88
C GLY A 165 6.44 4.80 31.45
N ALA A 166 6.21 5.46 32.59
CA ALA A 166 4.90 5.50 33.27
C ALA A 166 4.02 6.71 32.89
N GLY A 167 4.07 7.12 31.62
CA GLY A 167 3.07 8.04 31.04
C GLY A 167 1.73 7.37 30.81
N ALA A 168 0.73 8.11 30.31
CA ALA A 168 -0.61 7.57 30.03
C ALA A 168 -0.57 6.31 29.15
N GLY A 169 0.21 6.35 28.06
CA GLY A 169 0.38 5.20 27.18
C GLY A 169 1.01 3.98 27.86
N GLY A 170 2.02 4.16 28.72
CA GLY A 170 2.69 3.04 29.39
C GLY A 170 1.84 2.39 30.49
N VAL A 171 1.14 3.21 31.28
CA VAL A 171 0.19 2.72 32.29
C VAL A 171 -0.99 1.99 31.64
N GLU A 172 -1.55 2.55 30.58
CA GLU A 172 -2.66 1.92 29.85
C GLU A 172 -2.22 0.61 29.18
N LEU A 173 -1.01 0.60 28.60
CA LEU A 173 -0.42 -0.57 27.95
C LEU A 173 -0.17 -1.70 28.94
N VAL A 174 0.52 -1.46 30.06
CA VAL A 174 0.84 -2.52 31.03
C VAL A 174 -0.43 -3.18 31.58
N LEU A 175 -1.45 -2.38 31.89
CA LEU A 175 -2.75 -2.89 32.37
C LEU A 175 -3.49 -3.69 31.29
N SER A 176 -3.38 -3.28 30.02
CA SER A 176 -4.01 -3.97 28.88
C SER A 176 -3.35 -5.30 28.59
N MET A 177 -2.01 -5.34 28.53
CA MET A 177 -1.23 -6.56 28.33
C MET A 177 -1.48 -7.54 29.48
N GLN A 178 -1.40 -7.06 30.72
CA GLN A 178 -1.66 -7.88 31.89
C GLN A 178 -3.04 -8.52 31.85
N TYR A 179 -4.08 -7.75 31.53
CA TYR A 179 -5.44 -8.26 31.42
C TYR A 179 -5.53 -9.38 30.37
N ARG A 180 -4.99 -9.17 29.17
CA ARG A 180 -5.07 -10.16 28.08
C ARG A 180 -4.29 -11.43 28.42
N LEU A 181 -3.01 -11.29 28.77
CA LEU A 181 -2.12 -12.44 28.97
C LEU A 181 -2.57 -13.31 30.16
N ARG A 182 -3.03 -12.71 31.25
CA ARG A 182 -3.57 -13.48 32.38
C ARG A 182 -4.81 -14.28 31.98
N ASN A 183 -5.71 -13.71 31.19
CA ASN A 183 -6.90 -14.43 30.72
C ASN A 183 -6.57 -15.56 29.73
N GLU A 184 -5.53 -15.38 28.91
CA GLU A 184 -5.02 -16.45 28.03
C GLU A 184 -4.47 -17.62 28.84
N LEU A 185 -3.67 -17.35 29.88
CA LEU A 185 -3.18 -18.41 30.78
C LEU A 185 -4.35 -19.14 31.47
N LYS A 186 -5.36 -18.41 31.97
CA LYS A 186 -6.57 -19.04 32.53
C LYS A 186 -7.27 -19.95 31.53
N ALA A 187 -7.44 -19.49 30.28
CA ALA A 187 -8.09 -20.27 29.23
C ALA A 187 -7.32 -21.55 28.88
N LEU A 188 -5.99 -21.54 29.05
CA LEU A 188 -5.13 -22.71 28.91
C LEU A 188 -5.03 -23.57 30.19
N GLY A 189 -5.78 -23.25 31.25
CA GLY A 189 -5.69 -23.96 32.54
C GLY A 189 -4.41 -23.71 33.33
N ARG A 190 -3.64 -22.66 32.99
CA ARG A 190 -2.39 -22.27 33.64
C ARG A 190 -2.61 -21.22 34.73
N ASN A 191 -1.66 -21.11 35.67
CA ASN A 191 -1.73 -20.13 36.74
C ASN A 191 -1.39 -18.71 36.22
N PRO A 192 -2.30 -17.72 36.34
CA PRO A 192 -2.01 -16.35 35.92
C PRO A 192 -0.88 -15.65 36.68
N GLU A 193 -0.56 -16.14 37.89
CA GLU A 193 0.57 -15.68 38.70
C GLU A 193 1.93 -16.16 38.15
N ASP A 194 1.94 -16.96 37.07
CA ASP A 194 3.15 -17.28 36.31
C ASP A 194 3.66 -16.06 35.51
N LEU A 195 2.92 -14.95 35.49
CA LEU A 195 3.31 -13.69 34.87
C LEU A 195 3.57 -12.62 35.93
N LYS A 196 4.71 -11.96 35.82
CA LYS A 196 5.08 -10.78 36.61
C LYS A 196 5.10 -9.55 35.71
N PHE A 197 4.54 -8.44 36.18
CA PHE A 197 4.52 -7.17 35.44
C PHE A 197 5.25 -6.09 36.22
N VAL A 198 6.16 -5.39 35.54
CA VAL A 198 6.98 -4.32 36.13
C VAL A 198 6.81 -3.04 35.33
N LEU A 199 6.62 -1.91 35.99
CA LEU A 199 6.51 -0.58 35.39
C LEU A 199 7.58 0.34 35.96
N LEU A 200 8.51 0.80 35.12
CA LEU A 200 9.62 1.66 35.52
C LEU A 200 9.43 3.09 35.00
N THR A 201 9.78 4.08 35.80
CA THR A 201 9.77 5.49 35.41
C THR A 201 10.91 6.26 36.05
N SER A 202 11.49 7.19 35.30
CA SER A 202 12.49 8.14 35.83
C SER A 202 11.88 9.21 36.73
N GLY A 203 10.57 9.44 36.61
CA GLY A 203 9.84 10.39 37.46
C GLY A 203 9.63 9.88 38.89
N ASP A 204 9.31 10.80 39.80
CA ASP A 204 8.94 10.49 41.19
C ASP A 204 7.55 9.84 41.32
N SER A 205 6.73 9.92 40.26
CA SER A 205 5.38 9.40 40.22
C SER A 205 4.96 9.02 38.79
N ILE A 206 3.86 8.26 38.69
CA ILE A 206 3.23 7.90 37.41
C ILE A 206 2.31 9.00 36.91
N LEU A 207 2.05 9.07 35.60
CA LEU A 207 1.11 10.01 34.99
C LEU A 207 1.35 11.47 35.41
N LEU A 208 2.61 11.93 35.37
CA LEU A 208 3.02 13.27 35.82
C LEU A 208 2.20 14.42 35.23
N THR A 209 1.71 14.27 34.00
CA THR A 209 0.87 15.27 33.29
C THR A 209 -0.59 15.30 33.76
N HIS A 210 -1.00 14.41 34.67
CA HIS A 210 -2.37 14.25 35.15
C HIS A 210 -2.50 14.67 36.62
N ASN A 211 -3.72 15.04 37.04
CA ASN A 211 -3.96 15.54 38.39
C ASN A 211 -3.73 14.47 39.48
N PRO A 212 -3.48 14.86 40.75
CA PRO A 212 -3.16 13.93 41.83
C PRO A 212 -4.21 12.84 42.06
N GLY A 213 -5.50 13.16 41.95
CA GLY A 213 -6.58 12.20 42.14
C GLY A 213 -6.59 11.09 41.07
N VAL A 214 -6.28 11.43 39.83
CA VAL A 214 -6.10 10.44 38.75
C VAL A 214 -4.86 9.58 39.01
N ARG A 215 -3.74 10.18 39.43
CA ARG A 215 -2.52 9.45 39.78
C ARG A 215 -2.76 8.42 40.89
N GLN A 216 -3.44 8.84 41.97
CA GLN A 216 -3.76 7.96 43.10
C GLN A 216 -4.64 6.78 42.67
N ARG A 217 -5.66 7.02 41.84
CA ARG A 217 -6.52 5.94 41.32
C ARG A 217 -5.73 4.92 40.49
N PHE A 218 -4.83 5.36 39.62
CA PHE A 218 -4.01 4.43 38.85
C PHE A 218 -2.99 3.70 39.71
N ALA A 219 -2.41 4.35 40.71
CA ALA A 219 -1.54 3.68 41.67
C ALA A 219 -2.28 2.56 42.41
N GLN A 220 -3.52 2.82 42.85
CA GLN A 220 -4.38 1.80 43.45
C GLN A 220 -4.69 0.66 42.46
N VAL A 221 -5.08 0.95 41.22
CA VAL A 221 -5.36 -0.08 40.21
C VAL A 221 -4.14 -0.93 39.89
N LEU A 222 -2.95 -0.33 39.77
CA LEU A 222 -1.70 -1.06 39.52
C LEU A 222 -1.37 -1.98 40.70
N GLN A 223 -1.54 -1.50 41.94
CA GLN A 223 -1.34 -2.29 43.15
C GLN A 223 -2.34 -3.44 43.26
N GLU A 224 -3.64 -3.18 43.09
CA GLU A 224 -4.70 -4.20 43.11
C GLU A 224 -4.49 -5.30 42.08
N ARG A 225 -3.73 -5.00 41.02
CA ARG A 225 -3.40 -5.96 39.96
C ARG A 225 -2.00 -6.52 40.04
N ASN A 226 -1.26 -6.33 41.14
CA ASN A 226 0.09 -6.87 41.29
C ASN A 226 1.05 -6.42 40.16
N VAL A 227 0.94 -5.16 39.71
CA VAL A 227 1.98 -4.53 38.87
C VAL A 227 2.98 -3.85 39.79
N GLU A 228 4.24 -4.27 39.73
CA GLU A 228 5.32 -3.65 40.49
C GLU A 228 5.71 -2.31 39.84
N VAL A 229 5.55 -1.20 40.57
CA VAL A 229 5.87 0.14 40.07
C VAL A 229 7.14 0.65 40.72
N HIS A 230 8.13 1.01 39.92
CA HIS A 230 9.40 1.59 40.37
C HIS A 230 9.56 3.01 39.86
N THR A 231 9.54 3.97 40.79
CA THR A 231 9.80 5.39 40.53
C THR A 231 11.27 5.71 40.72
N LEU A 232 11.70 6.87 40.19
CA LEU A 232 13.11 7.30 40.17
C LEU A 232 14.04 6.24 39.58
N ALA A 233 13.51 5.38 38.72
CA ALA A 233 14.13 4.20 38.14
C ALA A 233 14.40 4.47 36.66
N GLU A 234 15.33 5.37 36.37
CA GLU A 234 15.72 5.68 35.00
C GLU A 234 16.55 4.54 34.42
N VAL A 235 16.01 3.82 33.44
CA VAL A 235 16.71 2.72 32.75
C VAL A 235 17.77 3.30 31.82
N VAL A 236 19.02 2.87 31.99
CA VAL A 236 20.19 3.33 31.22
C VAL A 236 20.84 2.22 30.38
N GLN A 237 20.52 0.95 30.66
CA GLN A 237 20.99 -0.20 29.90
C GLN A 237 19.96 -1.34 29.95
N VAL A 238 19.83 -2.06 28.82
CA VAL A 238 19.03 -3.28 28.67
C VAL A 238 19.97 -4.43 28.35
N SER A 239 19.99 -5.45 29.20
CA SER A 239 20.79 -6.66 29.03
C SER A 239 19.87 -7.87 28.82
N PRO A 240 20.35 -9.00 28.30
CA PRO A 240 19.53 -10.20 28.18
C PRO A 240 18.93 -10.62 29.53
N GLY A 241 17.60 -10.53 29.66
CA GLY A 241 16.88 -10.92 30.87
C GLY A 241 16.80 -9.86 31.98
N CYS A 242 17.40 -8.67 31.85
CA CYS A 242 17.34 -7.64 32.89
C CYS A 242 17.51 -6.20 32.41
N LEU A 243 17.06 -5.25 33.24
CA LEU A 243 17.15 -3.81 33.06
C LEU A 243 18.02 -3.19 34.15
N HIS A 244 18.92 -2.28 33.78
CA HIS A 244 19.77 -1.55 34.72
C HIS A 244 19.37 -0.08 34.79
N THR A 245 19.25 0.45 36.01
CA THR A 245 18.89 1.85 36.24
C THR A 245 20.09 2.70 36.64
N ARG A 246 19.99 4.02 36.43
CA ARG A 246 21.05 5.00 36.71
C ARG A 246 21.54 4.97 38.16
N ASP A 247 20.66 4.62 39.09
CA ASP A 247 20.97 4.51 40.53
C ASP A 247 21.50 3.12 40.95
N GLY A 248 21.84 2.26 39.98
CA GLY A 248 22.49 0.98 40.22
C GLY A 248 21.54 -0.19 40.54
N ARG A 249 20.22 0.01 40.53
CA ARG A 249 19.26 -1.09 40.67
C ARG A 249 19.18 -1.92 39.39
N THR A 250 18.85 -3.20 39.55
CA THR A 250 18.63 -4.14 38.45
C THR A 250 17.26 -4.80 38.61
N PHE A 251 16.54 -4.97 37.50
CA PHE A 251 15.21 -5.57 37.46
C PHE A 251 15.16 -6.66 36.41
N ASP A 252 14.61 -7.83 36.74
CA ASP A 252 14.41 -8.91 35.78
C ASP A 252 13.40 -8.49 34.70
N ALA A 253 13.66 -8.89 33.46
CA ALA A 253 12.79 -8.62 32.32
C ALA A 253 13.04 -9.64 31.19
N ASP A 254 12.17 -10.64 31.07
CA ASP A 254 12.15 -11.57 29.92
C ASP A 254 11.67 -10.87 28.64
N GLU A 255 10.87 -9.82 28.81
CA GLU A 255 10.31 -8.99 27.76
C GLU A 255 10.24 -7.54 28.21
N THR A 256 10.67 -6.61 27.34
CA THR A 256 10.75 -5.18 27.67
C THR A 256 9.97 -4.36 26.64
N MET A 257 8.90 -3.70 27.08
CA MET A 257 8.17 -2.71 26.27
C MET A 257 8.71 -1.31 26.55
N TRP A 258 9.08 -0.59 25.49
CA TRP A 258 9.70 0.72 25.57
C TRP A 258 8.71 1.82 25.18
N VAL A 259 8.32 2.65 26.15
CA VAL A 259 7.25 3.66 26.05
C VAL A 259 7.75 5.06 26.47
N THR A 260 9.06 5.30 26.36
CA THR A 260 9.69 6.57 26.78
C THR A 260 9.52 7.69 25.75
N GLN A 261 10.09 8.86 26.06
CA GLN A 261 10.05 10.03 25.18
C GLN A 261 10.60 9.71 23.79
N ALA A 262 9.82 10.10 22.78
CA ALA A 262 10.13 9.93 21.37
C ALA A 262 10.79 11.22 20.82
N GLY A 263 11.52 11.10 19.72
CA GLY A 263 12.10 12.20 18.96
C GLY A 263 11.68 12.17 17.50
N GLY A 264 12.16 13.14 16.72
CA GLY A 264 12.02 13.09 15.26
C GLY A 264 12.94 12.04 14.62
N PRO A 265 12.55 11.44 13.48
CA PRO A 265 13.42 10.55 12.71
C PRO A 265 14.74 11.23 12.31
N ALA A 266 15.83 10.46 12.33
CA ALA A 266 17.18 10.99 12.04
C ALA A 266 17.32 11.59 10.64
N TRP A 267 16.61 11.07 9.64
CA TRP A 267 16.69 11.55 8.27
C TRP A 267 16.21 13.00 8.08
N LEU A 268 15.42 13.53 9.02
CA LEU A 268 15.02 14.94 8.97
C LEU A 268 16.21 15.89 9.14
N GLN A 269 17.27 15.46 9.83
CA GLN A 269 18.45 16.29 10.10
C GLN A 269 19.16 16.73 8.83
N SER A 270 19.13 15.92 7.77
CA SER A 270 19.74 16.25 6.48
C SER A 270 18.85 17.08 5.55
N THR A 271 17.58 17.34 5.92
CA THR A 271 16.64 18.10 5.07
C THR A 271 16.83 19.62 5.17
N GLY A 272 17.56 20.09 6.18
CA GLY A 272 17.71 21.52 6.47
C GLY A 272 16.43 22.20 6.99
N LEU A 273 15.35 21.46 7.28
CA LEU A 273 14.18 22.00 7.98
C LEU A 273 14.59 22.44 9.39
N ALA A 274 13.95 23.49 9.92
CA ALA A 274 14.18 23.91 11.29
C ALA A 274 13.66 22.84 12.26
N LEU A 275 14.54 22.23 13.05
CA LEU A 275 14.21 21.21 14.03
C LEU A 275 14.45 21.70 15.47
N ASP A 276 13.69 21.19 16.42
CA ASP A 276 13.99 21.36 17.85
C ASP A 276 15.10 20.41 18.32
N LYS A 277 15.51 20.56 19.59
CA LYS A 277 16.58 19.75 20.20
C LYS A 277 16.30 18.23 20.24
N HIS A 278 15.05 17.81 20.02
CA HIS A 278 14.64 16.41 19.98
C HIS A 278 14.39 15.92 18.54
N GLY A 279 14.67 16.76 17.54
CA GLY A 279 14.53 16.45 16.12
C GLY A 279 13.12 16.65 15.56
N PHE A 280 12.18 17.24 16.31
CA PHE A 280 10.85 17.54 15.78
C PHE A 280 10.87 18.79 14.89
N ILE A 281 9.98 18.84 13.89
CA ILE A 281 9.90 19.94 12.94
C ILE A 281 9.26 21.15 13.61
N LEU A 282 9.95 22.28 13.60
CA LEU A 282 9.44 23.54 14.13
C LEU A 282 8.41 24.15 13.15
N VAL A 283 7.24 24.51 13.69
CA VAL A 283 6.13 25.09 12.91
C VAL A 283 5.59 26.39 13.52
N HIS A 284 5.06 27.24 12.66
CA HIS A 284 4.22 28.37 13.02
C HIS A 284 2.82 27.92 13.45
N PRO A 285 1.99 28.80 14.06
CA PRO A 285 0.59 28.51 14.37
C PRO A 285 -0.24 28.03 13.18
N GLN A 286 0.18 28.31 11.94
CA GLN A 286 -0.48 27.88 10.71
C GLN A 286 -0.14 26.43 10.30
N LEU A 287 0.70 25.72 11.08
CA LEU A 287 1.27 24.39 10.78
C LEU A 287 2.29 24.37 9.62
N GLN A 288 2.66 25.55 9.11
CA GLN A 288 3.72 25.73 8.13
C GLN A 288 5.09 25.70 8.83
N THR A 289 6.11 25.12 8.21
CA THR A 289 7.47 25.11 8.78
C THR A 289 8.07 26.52 8.84
N LEU A 290 9.02 26.74 9.75
CA LEU A 290 9.60 28.08 9.96
C LEU A 290 10.44 28.59 8.80
N ASN A 291 11.07 27.69 8.06
CA ASN A 291 12.09 28.04 7.06
C ASN A 291 11.77 27.51 5.66
N ASP A 292 10.55 27.01 5.44
CA ASP A 292 10.04 26.65 4.11
C ASP A 292 8.52 26.88 4.01
N PRO A 293 8.06 27.84 3.18
CA PRO A 293 6.63 28.10 3.03
C PRO A 293 5.89 27.01 2.25
N LEU A 294 6.59 26.11 1.54
CA LEU A 294 5.99 25.02 0.77
C LEU A 294 5.88 23.71 1.57
N VAL A 295 6.35 23.72 2.83
CA VAL A 295 6.33 22.55 3.69
C VAL A 295 5.48 22.82 4.94
N PHE A 296 4.58 21.87 5.23
CA PHE A 296 3.75 21.81 6.43
C PHE A 296 4.15 20.60 7.27
N ALA A 297 3.91 20.67 8.57
CA ALA A 297 4.04 19.52 9.46
C ALA A 297 2.91 19.48 10.48
N ALA A 298 2.42 18.28 10.79
CA ALA A 298 1.33 18.08 11.75
C ALA A 298 1.45 16.74 12.48
N GLY A 299 0.68 16.59 13.55
CA GLY A 299 0.76 15.42 14.42
C GLY A 299 1.98 15.46 15.34
N ASP A 300 2.43 14.30 15.79
CA ASP A 300 3.52 14.21 16.77
C ASP A 300 4.85 14.77 16.25
N ILE A 301 5.06 14.81 14.92
CA ILE A 301 6.31 15.32 14.34
C ILE A 301 6.45 16.84 14.45
N ALA A 302 5.34 17.57 14.60
CA ALA A 302 5.31 19.04 14.64
C ALA A 302 5.56 19.58 16.06
N SER A 303 6.34 20.67 16.16
CA SER A 303 6.70 21.36 17.40
C SER A 303 6.44 22.85 17.25
N PHE A 304 5.60 23.43 18.09
CA PHE A 304 5.29 24.87 18.02
C PHE A 304 6.34 25.65 18.80
N VAL A 305 6.85 26.74 18.22
CA VAL A 305 7.87 27.60 18.83
C VAL A 305 7.37 28.23 20.13
N GLU A 306 6.15 28.77 20.12
CA GLU A 306 5.60 29.54 21.24
C GLU A 306 5.16 28.65 22.41
N ARG A 307 4.77 27.39 22.14
CA ARG A 307 4.20 26.50 23.13
C ARG A 307 4.42 25.02 22.79
N PRO A 308 5.32 24.31 23.50
CA PRO A 308 5.47 22.87 23.29
C PRO A 308 4.17 22.15 23.64
N LEU A 309 3.70 21.29 22.74
CA LEU A 309 2.54 20.43 22.94
C LEU A 309 2.99 19.03 23.37
N GLU A 310 2.22 18.40 24.25
CA GLU A 310 2.35 16.97 24.50
C GLU A 310 2.09 16.20 23.20
N LYS A 311 2.89 15.18 22.93
CA LYS A 311 2.79 14.31 21.75
C LYS A 311 1.66 13.28 21.94
N ALA A 312 0.44 13.80 22.08
CA ALA A 312 -0.78 13.05 22.34
C ALA A 312 -1.71 13.08 21.12
N GLY A 313 -2.35 11.93 20.83
CA GLY A 313 -3.20 11.75 19.65
C GLY A 313 -4.35 12.76 19.53
N VAL A 314 -4.83 13.33 20.65
CA VAL A 314 -5.88 14.35 20.65
C VAL A 314 -5.48 15.62 19.89
N PHE A 315 -4.22 16.01 19.95
CA PHE A 315 -3.72 17.18 19.21
C PHE A 315 -3.58 16.84 17.73
N ALA A 316 -2.99 15.69 17.41
CA ALA A 316 -2.86 15.22 16.04
C ALA A 316 -4.20 15.14 15.30
N VAL A 317 -5.24 14.57 15.92
CA VAL A 317 -6.59 14.51 15.33
C VAL A 317 -7.16 15.91 15.09
N ARG A 318 -6.95 16.85 16.01
CA ARG A 318 -7.50 18.21 15.89
C ARG A 318 -6.74 19.10 14.92
N MET A 319 -5.47 18.80 14.63
CA MET A 319 -4.70 19.47 13.58
C MET A 319 -5.22 19.18 12.17
N ALA A 320 -5.99 18.10 11.96
CA ALA A 320 -6.48 17.73 10.62
C ALA A 320 -7.27 18.86 9.92
N LYS A 321 -8.23 19.47 10.61
CA LYS A 321 -9.08 20.53 10.06
C LYS A 321 -8.31 21.81 9.69
N PRO A 322 -7.53 22.43 10.60
CA PRO A 322 -6.75 23.61 10.25
C PRO A 322 -5.69 23.30 9.19
N LEU A 323 -5.07 22.12 9.22
CA LEU A 323 -4.13 21.70 8.17
C LEU A 323 -4.83 21.64 6.80
N ALA A 324 -5.95 20.93 6.68
CA ALA A 324 -6.68 20.81 5.42
C ALA A 324 -7.09 22.17 4.84
N GLU A 325 -7.53 23.10 5.68
CA GLU A 325 -7.89 24.45 5.26
C GLU A 325 -6.66 25.25 4.80
N ASN A 326 -5.54 25.17 5.53
CA ASN A 326 -4.32 25.88 5.18
C ASN A 326 -3.63 25.30 3.93
N LEU A 327 -3.70 23.99 3.70
CA LEU A 327 -3.22 23.38 2.44
C LEU A 327 -4.01 23.93 1.25
N ARG A 328 -5.34 24.01 1.34
CA ARG A 328 -6.16 24.63 0.28
C ARG A 328 -5.84 26.11 0.09
N ARG A 329 -5.68 26.86 1.18
CA ARG A 329 -5.34 28.28 1.10
C ARG A 329 -4.00 28.49 0.42
N SER A 330 -2.99 27.70 0.80
CA SER A 330 -1.66 27.74 0.19
C SER A 330 -1.72 27.45 -1.32
N LEU A 331 -2.40 26.37 -1.73
CA LEU A 331 -2.61 26.01 -3.14
C LEU A 331 -3.32 27.11 -3.96
N ARG A 332 -4.13 27.95 -3.29
CA ARG A 332 -4.88 29.06 -3.89
C ARG A 332 -4.19 30.42 -3.76
N GLY A 333 -2.98 30.48 -3.18
CA GLY A 333 -2.28 31.74 -2.90
C GLY A 333 -2.99 32.63 -1.87
N GLN A 334 -3.78 32.05 -0.97
CA GLN A 334 -4.55 32.76 0.05
C GLN A 334 -3.81 32.84 1.39
N LYS A 335 -4.14 33.87 2.19
CA LYS A 335 -3.61 34.01 3.54
C LYS A 335 -4.00 32.81 4.43
N LEU A 336 -2.99 32.22 5.06
CA LEU A 336 -3.13 31.10 6.00
C LEU A 336 -3.82 31.53 7.30
N LEU A 337 -4.50 30.59 7.95
CA LEU A 337 -5.18 30.79 9.24
C LEU A 337 -4.35 30.22 10.39
N ALA A 338 -4.22 30.98 11.47
CA ALA A 338 -3.61 30.49 12.70
C ALA A 338 -4.50 29.42 13.35
N TYR A 339 -3.86 28.40 13.94
CA TYR A 339 -4.48 27.39 14.78
C TYR A 339 -3.96 27.56 16.21
N ASP A 340 -4.89 27.72 17.16
CA ASP A 340 -4.60 27.72 18.60
C ASP A 340 -4.97 26.35 19.20
N PRO A 341 -3.99 25.53 19.62
CA PRO A 341 -4.25 24.24 20.25
C PRO A 341 -4.92 24.38 21.61
N GLN A 342 -5.90 23.51 21.92
CA GLN A 342 -6.58 23.59 23.22
C GLN A 342 -5.62 23.54 24.41
N ARG A 343 -5.97 24.25 25.49
CA ARG A 343 -5.21 24.22 26.74
C ARG A 343 -5.53 23.00 27.60
N HIS A 344 -6.80 22.61 27.61
CA HIS A 344 -7.31 21.47 28.38
C HIS A 344 -8.01 20.49 27.46
N TRP A 345 -7.75 19.20 27.66
CA TRP A 345 -8.42 18.13 26.93
C TRP A 345 -8.91 17.06 27.90
N LEU A 346 -9.80 16.21 27.40
CA LEU A 346 -10.27 15.03 28.10
C LEU A 346 -9.37 13.86 27.69
N ALA A 347 -8.69 13.26 28.66
CA ALA A 347 -8.05 11.95 28.51
C ALA A 347 -8.97 10.88 29.10
N LEU A 348 -9.21 9.80 28.36
CA LEU A 348 -9.93 8.63 28.82
C LEU A 348 -8.95 7.47 28.78
N ILE A 349 -8.43 7.06 29.93
CA ILE A 349 -7.37 6.07 30.04
C ILE A 349 -8.00 4.77 30.54
N SER A 350 -7.92 3.72 29.71
CA SER A 350 -8.42 2.39 30.05
C SER A 350 -7.57 1.74 31.13
N THR A 351 -8.17 0.80 31.84
CA THR A 351 -7.47 -0.13 32.73
C THR A 351 -7.49 -1.55 32.14
N GLY A 352 -7.81 -1.73 30.86
CA GLY A 352 -7.76 -3.02 30.16
C GLY A 352 -8.96 -3.96 30.40
N ASN A 353 -9.67 -3.87 31.51
CA ASN A 353 -10.81 -4.76 31.85
C ASN A 353 -12.19 -4.08 31.62
N ARG A 354 -12.33 -3.29 30.55
CA ARG A 354 -13.54 -2.47 30.26
C ARG A 354 -13.91 -1.50 31.38
N PHE A 355 -12.91 -1.00 32.08
CA PHE A 355 -13.01 0.09 33.05
C PHE A 355 -12.01 1.18 32.69
N ALA A 356 -12.35 2.45 32.89
CA ALA A 356 -11.49 3.57 32.50
C ALA A 356 -11.55 4.70 33.53
N VAL A 357 -10.53 5.55 33.50
CA VAL A 357 -10.43 6.77 34.29
C VAL A 357 -10.38 7.96 33.33
N ALA A 358 -11.28 8.91 33.53
CA ALA A 358 -11.29 10.20 32.85
C ALA A 358 -10.42 11.20 33.60
N SER A 359 -9.67 12.01 32.86
CA SER A 359 -8.87 13.13 33.37
C SER A 359 -9.14 14.38 32.54
N ARG A 360 -9.55 15.48 33.16
CA ARG A 360 -9.73 16.78 32.51
C ARG A 360 -9.49 17.90 33.50
N GLY A 361 -8.32 18.53 33.44
CA GLY A 361 -7.91 19.54 34.41
C GLY A 361 -7.99 18.98 35.84
N PRO A 362 -8.70 19.62 36.79
CA PRO A 362 -8.83 19.13 38.17
C PRO A 362 -9.85 17.99 38.32
N LEU A 363 -10.69 17.73 37.30
CA LEU A 363 -11.75 16.74 37.38
C LEU A 363 -11.23 15.35 36.98
N GLY A 364 -11.70 14.34 37.71
CA GLY A 364 -11.46 12.94 37.34
C GLY A 364 -12.63 12.04 37.70
N PHE A 365 -13.04 11.18 36.77
CA PHE A 365 -14.10 10.18 36.96
C PHE A 365 -13.57 8.78 36.68
N ALA A 366 -14.16 7.75 37.26
CA ALA A 366 -13.76 6.36 37.01
C ALA A 366 -15.00 5.47 36.94
N GLY A 367 -14.95 4.42 36.11
CA GLY A 367 -16.08 3.50 35.99
C GLY A 367 -16.10 2.70 34.69
N ALA A 368 -16.87 1.63 34.69
CA ALA A 368 -17.25 0.93 33.46
C ALA A 368 -18.07 1.83 32.51
N TRP A 369 -18.84 2.78 33.06
CA TRP A 369 -19.54 3.79 32.24
C TRP A 369 -18.58 4.76 31.54
N VAL A 370 -17.43 5.07 32.16
CA VAL A 370 -16.37 5.89 31.54
C VAL A 370 -15.74 5.13 30.38
N TRP A 371 -15.52 3.82 30.52
CA TRP A 371 -15.04 2.99 29.43
C TRP A 371 -16.05 2.91 28.28
N ARG A 372 -17.34 2.72 28.56
CA ARG A 372 -18.39 2.77 27.53
C ARG A 372 -18.45 4.12 26.81
N TRP A 373 -18.17 5.22 27.53
CA TRP A 373 -18.06 6.53 26.93
C TRP A 373 -16.85 6.63 25.99
N LYS A 374 -15.68 6.14 26.41
CA LYS A 374 -14.48 6.04 25.58
C LYS A 374 -14.75 5.22 24.31
N ASP A 375 -15.24 4.00 24.47
CA ASP A 375 -15.56 3.08 23.39
C ASP A 375 -16.51 3.72 22.36
N ARG A 376 -17.55 4.43 22.82
CA ARG A 376 -18.45 5.17 21.94
C ARG A 376 -17.76 6.29 21.15
N ILE A 377 -16.89 7.08 21.79
CA ILE A 377 -16.15 8.16 21.11
C ILE A 377 -15.22 7.58 20.05
N ASP A 378 -14.49 6.54 20.42
CA ASP A 378 -13.46 5.94 19.58
C ASP A 378 -14.08 5.23 18.37
N ARG A 379 -15.15 4.44 18.57
CA ARG A 379 -15.91 3.81 17.48
C ARG A 379 -16.55 4.85 16.56
N GLU A 380 -17.10 5.93 17.11
CA GLU A 380 -17.65 7.03 16.31
C GLU A 380 -16.57 7.77 15.50
N PHE A 381 -15.35 7.86 16.02
CA PHE A 381 -14.21 8.37 15.26
C PHE A 381 -13.84 7.42 14.11
N MET A 382 -13.68 6.13 14.39
CA MET A 382 -13.31 5.12 13.38
C MET A 382 -14.35 4.99 12.28
N ARG A 383 -15.64 5.06 12.61
CA ARG A 383 -16.76 5.01 11.65
C ARG A 383 -16.61 6.02 10.51
N ARG A 384 -16.02 7.18 10.79
CA ARG A 384 -15.78 8.25 9.79
C ARG A 384 -14.78 7.86 8.70
N PHE A 385 -13.99 6.82 8.92
CA PHE A 385 -12.93 6.33 8.04
C PHE A 385 -13.16 4.88 7.57
N THR A 386 -14.26 4.25 7.97
CA THR A 386 -14.64 2.90 7.51
C THR A 386 -15.91 2.91 6.65
N GLU A 387 -16.84 3.83 6.91
CA GLU A 387 -18.08 4.00 6.16
C GLU A 387 -17.92 5.09 5.09
N PHE A 388 -17.85 4.70 3.83
CA PHE A 388 -17.80 5.61 2.69
C PHE A 388 -19.12 5.57 1.91
N PRO A 389 -19.60 6.71 1.38
CA PRO A 389 -20.73 6.72 0.45
C PRO A 389 -20.46 5.76 -0.71
N ALA A 390 -21.47 4.99 -1.12
CA ALA A 390 -21.37 4.18 -2.32
C ALA A 390 -21.04 5.07 -3.52
N MET A 391 -20.19 4.59 -4.43
CA MET A 391 -19.98 5.30 -5.69
C MET A 391 -21.33 5.45 -6.40
N PRO A 392 -21.65 6.64 -6.94
CA PRO A 392 -22.74 6.76 -7.89
C PRO A 392 -22.51 5.73 -8.99
N ALA A 393 -23.52 4.90 -9.28
CA ALA A 393 -23.46 3.99 -10.42
C ALA A 393 -23.06 4.81 -11.65
N ALA A 394 -22.04 4.37 -12.39
CA ALA A 394 -21.61 5.05 -13.61
C ALA A 394 -22.86 5.27 -14.48
N ALA A 395 -23.26 6.53 -14.63
CA ALA A 395 -24.34 6.86 -15.54
C ALA A 395 -23.92 6.32 -16.91
N SER A 396 -24.78 5.47 -17.50
CA SER A 396 -24.61 4.99 -18.86
C SER A 396 -24.32 6.19 -19.76
N PRO A 397 -23.33 6.15 -20.68
CA PRO A 397 -22.98 7.29 -21.51
C PRO A 397 -24.10 7.54 -22.53
N ALA A 398 -25.17 8.18 -22.06
CA ALA A 398 -26.26 8.63 -22.89
C ALA A 398 -25.94 10.07 -23.37
N ARG A 399 -25.68 10.15 -24.68
CA ARG A 399 -25.75 11.34 -25.56
C ARG A 399 -24.54 12.31 -25.52
N GLY A 400 -23.61 12.08 -26.45
CA GLY A 400 -22.47 12.95 -26.77
C GLY A 400 -22.79 14.36 -27.27
N GLU A 401 -24.06 14.71 -27.52
CA GLU A 401 -24.44 16.09 -27.89
C GLU A 401 -24.55 17.05 -26.69
N SER A 402 -24.72 16.51 -25.47
CA SER A 402 -24.84 17.31 -24.24
C SER A 402 -23.50 17.91 -23.82
N GLN A 403 -22.44 17.10 -23.83
CA GLN A 403 -21.10 17.49 -23.37
C GLN A 403 -20.43 18.52 -24.27
N VAL A 404 -20.62 18.44 -25.59
CA VAL A 404 -20.08 19.44 -26.53
C VAL A 404 -20.78 20.78 -26.36
N ARG A 405 -22.10 20.80 -26.15
CA ARG A 405 -22.85 22.04 -25.87
C ARG A 405 -22.49 22.64 -24.51
N GLU A 406 -22.29 21.82 -23.48
CA GLU A 406 -21.76 22.29 -22.19
C GLU A 406 -20.34 22.84 -22.29
N ALA A 407 -19.44 22.15 -23.01
CA ALA A 407 -18.07 22.61 -23.23
C ALA A 407 -18.01 23.91 -24.03
N VAL A 408 -18.83 24.06 -25.08
CA VAL A 408 -18.93 25.29 -25.89
C VAL A 408 -19.57 26.43 -25.09
N ARG A 409 -20.55 26.14 -24.23
CA ARG A 409 -21.15 27.14 -23.34
C ARG A 409 -20.20 27.57 -22.23
N ALA A 410 -19.43 26.64 -21.67
CA ALA A 410 -18.35 26.91 -20.72
C ALA A 410 -17.23 27.73 -21.37
N MET A 411 -16.87 27.45 -22.62
CA MET A 411 -15.89 28.20 -23.41
C MET A 411 -16.37 29.61 -23.76
N GLY A 412 -17.64 29.76 -24.14
CA GLY A 412 -18.25 31.06 -24.42
C GLY A 412 -18.41 31.94 -23.17
N GLN A 413 -18.63 31.32 -22.01
CA GLN A 413 -18.64 32.00 -20.72
C GLN A 413 -17.20 32.37 -20.29
N LEU A 414 -16.24 31.46 -20.46
CA LEU A 414 -14.81 31.67 -20.18
C LEU A 414 -14.23 32.86 -20.95
N LEU A 415 -14.54 32.97 -22.25
CA LEU A 415 -14.06 34.08 -23.10
C LEU A 415 -14.67 35.43 -22.70
N LYS A 416 -15.94 35.45 -22.27
CA LYS A 416 -16.59 36.65 -21.74
C LYS A 416 -16.03 37.07 -20.38
N ASP A 417 -15.78 36.11 -19.49
CA ASP A 417 -15.26 36.36 -18.15
C ASP A 417 -13.79 36.83 -18.14
N ILE A 418 -13.01 36.51 -19.18
CA ILE A 418 -11.66 37.04 -19.41
C ILE A 418 -11.70 38.50 -19.92
N GLN A 419 -12.69 38.84 -20.76
CA GLN A 419 -12.80 40.17 -21.37
C GLN A 419 -13.47 41.22 -20.45
N THR A 420 -14.38 40.81 -19.56
CA THR A 420 -15.07 41.71 -18.64
C THR A 420 -14.62 41.45 -17.20
N HIS A 421 -13.54 42.13 -16.78
CA HIS A 421 -13.06 42.20 -15.39
C HIS A 421 -12.65 40.86 -14.73
N GLY A 422 -11.39 40.43 -14.93
CA GLY A 422 -10.46 39.89 -13.92
C GLY A 422 -10.92 38.99 -12.75
N LYS A 423 -12.11 38.38 -12.79
CA LYS A 423 -12.70 37.54 -11.74
C LYS A 423 -13.67 36.51 -12.35
N GLY A 424 -13.17 35.69 -13.26
CA GLY A 424 -13.78 34.40 -13.63
C GLY A 424 -12.84 33.25 -13.26
N GLN A 425 -12.83 32.81 -12.00
CA GLN A 425 -12.01 31.68 -11.57
C GLN A 425 -12.63 30.37 -12.08
N THR A 426 -12.13 29.82 -13.19
CA THR A 426 -12.39 28.40 -13.52
C THR A 426 -11.50 27.46 -12.72
N THR A 427 -10.36 27.94 -12.20
CA THR A 427 -9.57 27.29 -11.15
C THR A 427 -9.24 28.31 -10.05
N ARG A 428 -9.35 27.91 -8.79
CA ARG A 428 -9.00 28.78 -7.63
C ARG A 428 -7.49 28.74 -7.31
N LEU A 429 -6.74 27.90 -8.02
CA LEU A 429 -5.32 27.64 -7.78
C LEU A 429 -4.47 28.82 -8.25
N ALA A 430 -3.38 29.09 -7.53
CA ALA A 430 -2.40 30.07 -7.97
C ALA A 430 -1.56 29.47 -9.10
N LEU A 431 -1.55 30.11 -10.27
CA LEU A 431 -0.77 29.73 -11.46
C LEU A 431 0.02 30.95 -11.96
N THR A 432 1.18 30.71 -12.54
CA THR A 432 1.89 31.73 -13.33
C THR A 432 1.16 31.96 -14.67
N SER A 433 1.53 33.02 -15.38
CA SER A 433 0.98 33.30 -16.72
C SER A 433 1.27 32.15 -17.71
N GLU A 434 2.47 31.56 -17.63
CA GLU A 434 2.88 30.44 -18.47
C GLU A 434 2.08 29.17 -18.14
N GLU A 435 1.97 28.81 -16.86
CA GLU A 435 1.16 27.66 -16.41
C GLU A 435 -0.32 27.82 -16.78
N SER A 436 -0.84 29.05 -16.75
CA SER A 436 -2.21 29.34 -17.17
C SER A 436 -2.42 29.07 -18.66
N LEU A 437 -1.46 29.44 -19.52
CA LEU A 437 -1.51 29.14 -20.95
C LEU A 437 -1.43 27.63 -21.22
N GLN A 438 -0.53 26.92 -20.53
CA GLN A 438 -0.42 25.47 -20.63
C GLN A 438 -1.71 24.78 -20.17
N ALA A 439 -2.32 25.22 -19.07
CA ALA A 439 -3.57 24.68 -18.56
C ALA A 439 -4.73 24.86 -19.56
N ILE A 440 -4.83 26.04 -20.19
CA ILE A 440 -5.81 26.28 -21.26
C ILE A 440 -5.57 25.35 -22.44
N SER A 441 -4.31 25.18 -22.84
CA SER A 441 -3.92 24.27 -23.93
C SER A 441 -4.20 22.79 -23.61
N ALA A 442 -4.11 22.38 -22.34
CA ALA A 442 -4.42 21.02 -21.89
C ALA A 442 -5.92 20.71 -21.90
N ILE A 443 -6.77 21.74 -21.77
CA ILE A 443 -8.24 21.63 -21.84
C ILE A 443 -8.75 21.72 -23.28
N ALA A 444 -8.08 22.50 -24.13
CA ALA A 444 -8.44 22.63 -25.54
C ALA A 444 -8.30 21.29 -26.28
N MET A 445 -9.28 20.94 -27.13
CA MET A 445 -9.21 19.73 -27.95
C MET A 445 -7.93 19.72 -28.78
N ARG A 446 -7.07 18.74 -28.54
CA ARG A 446 -5.86 18.53 -29.33
C ARG A 446 -6.22 17.88 -30.67
N CYS A 447 -5.40 18.17 -31.69
CA CYS A 447 -5.51 17.53 -32.99
C CYS A 447 -5.38 16.00 -32.85
N GLY A 448 -6.22 15.25 -33.55
CA GLY A 448 -6.07 13.79 -33.66
C GLY A 448 -4.84 13.37 -34.47
N GLY A 449 -4.60 12.07 -34.56
CA GLY A 449 -3.47 11.50 -35.31
C GLY A 449 -2.11 11.84 -34.70
N CYS A 450 -1.08 12.06 -35.54
CA CYS A 450 0.28 12.39 -35.06
C CYS A 450 0.36 13.69 -34.24
N GLY A 451 -0.65 14.57 -34.33
CA GLY A 451 -0.75 15.79 -33.53
C GLY A 451 -1.08 15.56 -32.04
N ALA A 452 -1.43 14.32 -31.66
CA ALA A 452 -1.74 13.95 -30.28
C ALA A 452 -0.50 13.44 -29.49
N LYS A 453 0.72 13.59 -30.01
CA LYS A 453 1.94 13.14 -29.33
C LYS A 453 2.30 14.04 -28.15
N VAL A 454 2.99 13.46 -27.16
CA VAL A 454 3.68 14.23 -26.12
C VAL A 454 4.79 15.05 -26.77
N GLY A 455 4.98 16.30 -26.32
CA GLY A 455 6.00 17.19 -26.84
C GLY A 455 7.43 16.62 -26.69
N ALA A 456 8.26 16.80 -27.71
CA ALA A 456 9.62 16.23 -27.77
C ALA A 456 10.49 16.62 -26.57
N ASN A 457 10.41 17.87 -26.12
CA ASN A 457 11.20 18.36 -24.98
C ASN A 457 10.83 17.63 -23.67
N ILE A 458 9.54 17.38 -23.44
CA ILE A 458 9.05 16.64 -22.26
C ILE A 458 9.58 15.21 -22.30
N LEU A 459 9.48 14.57 -23.47
CA LEU A 459 9.92 13.19 -23.67
C LEU A 459 11.43 13.05 -23.47
N SER A 460 12.24 13.94 -24.07
CA SER A 460 13.69 13.92 -23.92
C SER A 460 14.13 14.08 -22.46
N ARG A 461 13.47 14.95 -21.68
CA ARG A 461 13.81 15.12 -20.25
C ARG A 461 13.37 13.92 -19.41
N ALA A 462 12.16 13.42 -19.61
CA ALA A 462 11.65 12.26 -18.88
C ALA A 462 12.51 11.01 -19.14
N LEU A 463 12.78 10.72 -20.42
CA LEU A 463 13.52 9.53 -20.83
C LEU A 463 15.03 9.66 -20.62
N GLY A 464 15.60 10.87 -20.68
CA GLY A 464 17.04 11.09 -20.53
C GLY A 464 17.58 10.72 -19.13
N SER A 465 16.71 10.60 -18.13
CA SER A 465 17.07 10.13 -16.79
C SER A 465 17.10 8.61 -16.66
N LEU A 466 16.55 7.89 -17.63
CA LEU A 466 16.41 6.44 -17.61
C LEU A 466 17.66 5.76 -18.16
N GLN A 467 17.96 4.58 -17.65
CA GLN A 467 19.13 3.79 -18.06
C GLN A 467 18.68 2.38 -18.49
N PRO A 468 18.14 2.22 -19.71
CA PRO A 468 17.83 0.91 -20.27
C PRO A 468 19.09 0.05 -20.36
N VAL A 469 18.95 -1.26 -20.18
CA VAL A 469 20.05 -2.21 -20.39
C VAL A 469 20.53 -2.15 -21.85
N GLU A 470 21.84 -2.01 -22.03
CA GLU A 470 22.46 -2.07 -23.35
C GLU A 470 22.69 -3.51 -23.76
N ARG A 471 22.50 -3.80 -25.06
CA ARG A 471 22.83 -5.10 -25.62
C ARG A 471 23.61 -4.94 -26.93
N PRO A 472 24.65 -5.77 -27.17
CA PRO A 472 25.49 -5.66 -28.36
C PRO A 472 24.81 -6.14 -29.64
N ASP A 473 23.70 -6.86 -29.53
CA ASP A 473 22.85 -7.30 -30.64
C ASP A 473 21.86 -6.22 -31.09
N VAL A 474 21.69 -5.12 -30.35
CA VAL A 474 20.94 -3.93 -30.77
C VAL A 474 21.89 -3.00 -31.54
N LEU A 475 21.78 -3.00 -32.87
CA LEU A 475 22.64 -2.22 -33.76
C LEU A 475 22.16 -0.77 -33.92
N ILE A 476 20.84 -0.57 -33.89
CA ILE A 476 20.19 0.75 -33.88
C ILE A 476 19.10 0.69 -32.80
N GLY A 477 19.08 1.68 -31.91
CA GLY A 477 18.17 1.75 -30.76
C GLY A 477 18.28 3.12 -30.08
N LEU A 478 18.06 3.20 -28.77
CA LEU A 478 18.06 4.49 -28.07
C LEU A 478 19.42 5.23 -28.03
N HIS A 479 20.54 4.52 -28.18
CA HIS A 479 21.88 5.12 -28.22
C HIS A 479 22.22 5.77 -29.58
N SER A 480 21.50 5.38 -30.64
CA SER A 480 21.59 5.97 -31.97
C SER A 480 20.18 6.02 -32.57
N PRO A 481 19.29 6.91 -32.06
CA PRO A 481 17.88 6.92 -32.44
C PRO A 481 17.68 7.14 -33.95
N ASP A 482 16.83 6.31 -34.54
CA ASP A 482 16.40 6.36 -35.95
C ASP A 482 14.91 5.99 -36.04
N ASP A 483 14.34 5.88 -37.25
CA ASP A 483 12.92 5.58 -37.46
C ASP A 483 12.50 4.18 -36.97
N ALA A 484 13.46 3.26 -36.83
CA ALA A 484 13.24 1.91 -36.30
C ALA A 484 14.48 1.38 -35.58
N ALA A 485 14.27 0.44 -34.65
CA ALA A 485 15.37 -0.32 -34.05
C ALA A 485 15.82 -1.45 -34.98
N VAL A 486 17.12 -1.71 -35.02
CA VAL A 486 17.72 -2.82 -35.79
C VAL A 486 18.39 -3.78 -34.81
N VAL A 487 17.93 -5.02 -34.81
CA VAL A 487 18.37 -6.06 -33.87
C VAL A 487 18.90 -7.26 -34.65
N ARG A 488 20.08 -7.74 -34.27
CA ARG A 488 20.69 -8.95 -34.84
C ARG A 488 20.11 -10.18 -34.18
N VAL A 489 19.58 -11.11 -34.97
CA VAL A 489 19.20 -12.45 -34.50
C VAL A 489 20.42 -13.38 -34.61
N PRO A 490 20.87 -14.02 -33.52
CA PRO A 490 21.96 -14.99 -33.57
C PRO A 490 21.62 -16.20 -34.46
N PRO A 491 22.61 -16.81 -35.15
CA PRO A 491 22.38 -18.05 -35.88
C PRO A 491 21.83 -19.17 -34.97
N GLY A 492 20.86 -19.93 -35.45
CA GLY A 492 20.21 -21.01 -34.68
C GLY A 492 19.08 -20.56 -33.76
N MET A 493 18.72 -19.27 -33.75
CA MET A 493 17.63 -18.74 -32.94
C MET A 493 16.46 -18.29 -33.82
N ALA A 494 15.24 -18.52 -33.33
CA ALA A 494 14.01 -17.96 -33.87
C ALA A 494 13.50 -16.82 -32.96
N VAL A 495 12.83 -15.84 -33.57
CA VAL A 495 12.23 -14.71 -32.85
C VAL A 495 10.82 -15.07 -32.38
N VAL A 496 10.52 -14.75 -31.12
CA VAL A 496 9.16 -14.75 -30.57
C VAL A 496 8.70 -13.31 -30.40
N GLN A 497 7.48 -12.99 -30.80
CA GLN A 497 6.94 -11.63 -30.75
C GLN A 497 5.60 -11.62 -30.02
N THR A 498 5.42 -10.67 -29.11
CA THR A 498 4.14 -10.42 -28.42
C THR A 498 3.87 -8.92 -28.30
N VAL A 499 2.61 -8.55 -28.07
CA VAL A 499 2.20 -7.20 -27.75
C VAL A 499 1.07 -7.22 -26.73
N ASP A 500 1.26 -6.46 -25.65
CA ASP A 500 0.23 -6.23 -24.65
C ASP A 500 0.07 -4.74 -24.37
N PHE A 501 -1.17 -4.31 -24.14
CA PHE A 501 -1.52 -2.93 -23.84
C PHE A 501 -2.80 -2.85 -23.03
N PHE A 502 -2.76 -2.09 -21.93
CA PHE A 502 -3.95 -1.86 -21.12
C PHE A 502 -3.95 -0.50 -20.42
N ARG A 503 -5.17 -0.04 -20.10
CA ARG A 503 -5.39 1.16 -19.28
C ARG A 503 -4.99 0.94 -17.83
N ALA A 504 -4.53 2.00 -17.17
CA ALA A 504 -4.21 1.99 -15.76
C ALA A 504 -5.45 1.59 -14.93
N PHE A 505 -5.21 0.70 -13.97
CA PHE A 505 -6.21 0.24 -13.00
C PHE A 505 -5.83 0.62 -11.56
N ILE A 506 -4.66 1.26 -11.39
CA ILE A 506 -4.16 1.86 -10.14
C ILE A 506 -3.60 3.25 -10.40
N ASP A 507 -3.54 4.04 -9.32
CA ASP A 507 -3.09 5.43 -9.31
C ASP A 507 -1.57 5.60 -9.11
N ASP A 508 -0.82 4.52 -8.85
CA ASP A 508 0.65 4.53 -8.74
C ASP A 508 1.32 4.25 -10.11
N PRO A 509 1.86 5.27 -10.80
CA PRO A 509 2.43 5.10 -12.13
C PRO A 509 3.67 4.21 -12.13
N TYR A 510 4.50 4.25 -11.08
CA TYR A 510 5.73 3.45 -11.00
C TYR A 510 5.41 1.96 -10.90
N VAL A 511 4.49 1.60 -9.99
CA VAL A 511 4.03 0.22 -9.87
C VAL A 511 3.26 -0.20 -11.12
N PHE A 512 2.46 0.68 -11.72
CA PHE A 512 1.77 0.40 -12.98
C PHE A 512 2.76 0.06 -14.11
N GLY A 513 3.86 0.82 -14.22
CA GLY A 513 4.97 0.52 -15.12
C GLY A 513 5.56 -0.87 -14.92
N LYS A 514 5.83 -1.25 -13.66
CA LYS A 514 6.32 -2.59 -13.30
C LYS A 514 5.35 -3.69 -13.72
N VAL A 515 4.06 -3.50 -13.45
CA VAL A 515 3.02 -4.47 -13.81
C VAL A 515 2.91 -4.61 -15.33
N ALA A 516 2.88 -3.51 -16.08
CA ALA A 516 2.76 -3.53 -17.53
C ALA A 516 3.93 -4.25 -18.20
N ALA A 517 5.17 -4.00 -17.74
CA ALA A 517 6.34 -4.70 -18.23
C ALA A 517 6.30 -6.20 -17.89
N ASN A 518 5.97 -6.57 -16.65
CA ASN A 518 5.85 -7.98 -16.26
C ASN A 518 4.76 -8.72 -17.03
N HIS A 519 3.63 -8.04 -17.31
CA HIS A 519 2.54 -8.59 -18.10
C HIS A 519 3.02 -8.91 -19.53
N ALA A 520 3.60 -7.92 -20.22
CA ALA A 520 4.05 -8.08 -21.60
C ALA A 520 5.21 -9.08 -21.75
N LEU A 521 6.05 -9.25 -20.73
CA LEU A 521 7.10 -10.28 -20.70
C LEU A 521 6.53 -11.68 -20.45
N GLY A 522 5.29 -11.79 -19.95
CA GLY A 522 4.64 -13.04 -19.55
C GLY A 522 4.63 -14.09 -20.65
N ASP A 523 4.18 -13.71 -21.85
CA ASP A 523 4.14 -14.60 -23.02
C ASP A 523 5.53 -15.16 -23.39
N ILE A 524 6.56 -14.31 -23.37
CA ILE A 524 7.94 -14.75 -23.69
C ILE A 524 8.39 -15.80 -22.69
N PHE A 525 8.16 -15.58 -21.39
CA PHE A 525 8.50 -16.54 -20.36
C PHE A 525 7.65 -17.82 -20.43
N ALA A 526 6.36 -17.71 -20.75
CA ALA A 526 5.48 -18.86 -20.93
C ALA A 526 5.95 -19.78 -22.07
N MET A 527 6.61 -19.23 -23.09
CA MET A 527 7.26 -20.01 -24.14
C MET A 527 8.66 -20.53 -23.80
N GLY A 528 9.19 -20.16 -22.63
CA GLY A 528 10.57 -20.44 -22.23
C GLY A 528 11.61 -19.63 -23.01
N GLY A 529 11.20 -18.52 -23.64
CA GLY A 529 12.08 -17.65 -24.42
C GLY A 529 12.89 -16.69 -23.55
N GLU A 530 13.95 -16.16 -24.15
CA GLU A 530 14.77 -15.09 -23.56
C GLU A 530 14.34 -13.73 -24.12
N PRO A 531 13.82 -12.81 -23.29
CA PRO A 531 13.49 -11.45 -23.74
C PRO A 531 14.72 -10.71 -24.30
N GLN A 532 14.55 -10.00 -25.41
CA GLN A 532 15.63 -9.27 -26.06
C GLN A 532 15.37 -7.77 -26.07
N THR A 533 14.25 -7.36 -26.66
CA THR A 533 13.96 -5.94 -26.89
C THR A 533 12.50 -5.62 -26.68
N ALA A 534 12.23 -4.41 -26.21
CA ALA A 534 10.90 -3.86 -26.03
C ALA A 534 10.73 -2.55 -26.81
N THR A 535 9.55 -2.33 -27.38
CA THR A 535 9.09 -0.98 -27.77
C THR A 535 7.85 -0.61 -26.97
N ALA A 536 7.84 0.59 -26.38
CA ALA A 536 6.74 1.04 -25.52
C ALA A 536 5.61 1.69 -26.31
N VAL A 537 4.36 1.49 -25.91
CA VAL A 537 3.19 2.25 -26.39
C VAL A 537 2.52 2.89 -25.17
N VAL A 538 2.51 4.22 -25.14
CA VAL A 538 2.12 5.00 -23.96
C VAL A 538 0.99 5.95 -24.30
N THR A 539 -0.05 5.99 -23.47
CA THR A 539 -1.05 7.07 -23.46
C THR A 539 -0.95 7.83 -22.15
N VAL A 540 -0.78 9.16 -22.20
CA VAL A 540 -0.72 10.00 -20.99
C VAL A 540 -1.84 11.04 -20.95
N PRO A 541 -2.42 11.32 -19.78
CA PRO A 541 -3.34 12.45 -19.61
C PRO A 541 -2.68 13.79 -19.90
N PRO A 542 -3.39 14.73 -20.56
CA PRO A 542 -2.88 16.07 -20.77
C PRO A 542 -2.78 16.83 -19.44
N GLY A 543 -1.76 17.68 -19.32
CA GLY A 543 -1.52 18.50 -18.14
C GLY A 543 -0.39 19.50 -18.37
N LEU A 544 0.04 20.16 -17.30
CA LEU A 544 1.26 20.98 -17.35
C LEU A 544 2.46 20.11 -17.70
N GLU A 545 3.42 20.67 -18.43
CA GLU A 545 4.57 19.91 -18.95
C GLU A 545 5.32 19.17 -17.84
N SER A 546 5.59 19.86 -16.72
CA SER A 546 6.28 19.29 -15.55
C SER A 546 5.53 18.12 -14.92
N LYS A 547 4.19 18.11 -15.01
CA LYS A 547 3.31 17.07 -14.45
C LYS A 547 3.24 15.84 -15.34
N VAL A 548 3.31 16.04 -16.65
CA VAL A 548 3.42 14.98 -17.65
C VAL A 548 4.82 14.35 -17.60
N GLU A 549 5.85 15.18 -17.46
CA GLU A 549 7.24 14.73 -17.30
C GLU A 549 7.44 13.83 -16.08
N ASP A 550 6.97 14.27 -14.90
CA ASP A 550 7.02 13.47 -13.66
C ASP A 550 6.26 12.14 -13.81
N LEU A 551 5.07 12.18 -14.42
CA LEU A 551 4.25 11.00 -14.68
C LEU A 551 4.97 9.98 -15.56
N LEU A 552 5.56 10.43 -16.68
CA LEU A 552 6.33 9.58 -17.59
C LEU A 552 7.59 9.03 -16.92
N THR A 553 8.31 9.86 -16.17
CA THR A 553 9.54 9.45 -15.47
C THR A 553 9.25 8.35 -14.45
N GLN A 554 8.20 8.53 -13.63
CA GLN A 554 7.79 7.52 -12.66
C GLN A 554 7.34 6.23 -13.36
N MET A 555 6.46 6.34 -14.36
CA MET A 555 5.92 5.16 -15.04
C MET A 555 6.98 4.36 -15.79
N MET A 556 7.81 5.03 -16.59
CA MET A 556 8.86 4.36 -17.36
C MET A 556 10.01 3.89 -16.48
N GLY A 557 10.30 4.59 -15.36
CA GLY A 557 11.27 4.12 -14.37
C GLY A 557 10.90 2.75 -13.80
N GLY A 558 9.62 2.53 -13.48
CA GLY A 558 9.14 1.23 -13.02
C GLY A 558 9.21 0.16 -14.09
N ALA A 559 8.82 0.48 -15.33
CA ALA A 559 8.91 -0.46 -16.44
C ALA A 559 10.35 -0.88 -16.75
N ILE A 560 11.28 0.08 -16.78
CA ILE A 560 12.69 -0.18 -17.09
C ILE A 560 13.36 -1.02 -16.02
N GLU A 561 13.03 -0.85 -14.73
CA GLU A 561 13.54 -1.74 -13.70
C GLU A 561 13.24 -3.22 -14.02
N VAL A 562 12.01 -3.51 -14.41
CA VAL A 562 11.57 -4.86 -14.77
C VAL A 562 12.22 -5.35 -16.07
N LEU A 563 12.23 -4.50 -17.11
CA LEU A 563 12.84 -4.84 -18.40
C LEU A 563 14.34 -5.11 -18.26
N ASN A 564 15.06 -4.28 -17.51
CA ASN A 564 16.48 -4.46 -17.25
C ASN A 564 16.77 -5.73 -16.45
N ALA A 565 15.98 -6.00 -15.40
CA ALA A 565 16.11 -7.23 -14.63
C ALA A 565 15.90 -8.49 -15.51
N ALA A 566 15.04 -8.39 -16.53
CA ALA A 566 14.81 -9.44 -17.51
C ALA A 566 15.87 -9.50 -18.64
N GLY A 567 16.82 -8.57 -18.69
CA GLY A 567 17.78 -8.44 -19.79
C GLY A 567 17.17 -7.95 -21.11
N CYS A 568 15.97 -7.34 -21.06
CA CYS A 568 15.23 -6.85 -22.21
C CYS A 568 15.52 -5.36 -22.44
N ALA A 569 16.18 -5.02 -23.55
CA ALA A 569 16.51 -3.63 -23.87
C ALA A 569 15.27 -2.86 -24.36
N LEU A 570 14.97 -1.71 -23.75
CA LEU A 570 14.03 -0.75 -24.36
C LEU A 570 14.72 -0.09 -25.56
N VAL A 571 14.18 -0.27 -26.77
CA VAL A 571 14.83 0.20 -28.01
C VAL A 571 14.07 1.31 -28.72
N GLY A 572 12.85 1.64 -28.26
CA GLY A 572 12.03 2.70 -28.84
C GLY A 572 10.61 2.71 -28.28
N GLY A 573 9.73 3.50 -28.89
CA GLY A 573 8.33 3.52 -28.51
C GLY A 573 7.52 4.66 -29.13
N HIS A 574 6.25 4.74 -28.73
CA HIS A 574 5.29 5.73 -29.16
C HIS A 574 4.54 6.30 -27.95
N THR A 575 4.37 7.63 -27.93
CA THR A 575 3.56 8.31 -26.91
C THR A 575 2.40 9.04 -27.57
N GLY A 576 1.20 8.87 -27.02
CA GLY A 576 0.03 9.68 -27.33
C GLY A 576 -0.54 10.31 -26.07
N GLU A 577 -1.33 11.35 -26.24
CA GLU A 577 -2.14 11.91 -25.19
C GLU A 577 -3.59 11.42 -25.28
N GLY A 578 -4.18 11.14 -24.13
CA GLY A 578 -5.54 10.63 -24.04
C GLY A 578 -6.10 10.75 -22.62
N ALA A 579 -7.41 10.61 -22.46
CA ALA A 579 -8.05 10.83 -21.17
C ALA A 579 -7.61 9.83 -20.08
N GLU A 580 -7.30 8.60 -20.47
CA GLU A 580 -6.87 7.53 -19.56
C GLU A 580 -5.39 7.23 -19.75
N LEU A 581 -4.66 7.12 -18.63
CA LEU A 581 -3.29 6.61 -18.63
C LEU A 581 -3.30 5.16 -19.11
N ALA A 582 -2.43 4.82 -20.05
CA ALA A 582 -2.27 3.45 -20.53
C ALA A 582 -0.82 3.19 -20.93
N LEU A 583 -0.41 1.93 -20.79
CA LEU A 583 0.93 1.49 -21.11
C LEU A 583 0.87 0.07 -21.68
N GLY A 584 1.75 -0.19 -22.63
CA GLY A 584 1.95 -1.49 -23.22
C GLY A 584 3.33 -1.60 -23.84
N PHE A 585 3.70 -2.82 -24.19
CA PHE A 585 4.97 -3.11 -24.84
C PHE A 585 4.76 -4.13 -25.95
N ALA A 586 5.41 -3.90 -27.09
CA ALA A 586 5.72 -4.98 -28.01
C ALA A 586 7.09 -5.55 -27.63
N ILE A 587 7.15 -6.84 -27.34
CA ILE A 587 8.35 -7.53 -26.89
C ILE A 587 8.80 -8.52 -27.95
N ASN A 588 10.10 -8.50 -28.25
CA ASN A 588 10.77 -9.56 -29.00
C ASN A 588 11.62 -10.40 -28.05
N GLY A 589 11.50 -11.71 -28.13
CA GLY A 589 12.34 -12.69 -27.45
C GLY A 589 13.01 -13.66 -28.44
N LEU A 590 13.89 -14.52 -27.92
CA LEU A 590 14.54 -15.58 -28.70
C LEU A 590 14.25 -16.95 -28.09
N ILE A 591 14.14 -17.94 -28.98
CA ILE A 591 14.07 -19.37 -28.67
C ILE A 591 14.99 -20.13 -29.63
N ASP A 592 15.42 -21.34 -29.23
CA ASP A 592 16.12 -22.25 -30.15
C ASP A 592 15.17 -22.65 -31.29
N GLU A 593 15.62 -22.47 -32.54
CA GLU A 593 14.81 -22.76 -33.74
C GLU A 593 14.44 -24.24 -33.89
N LYS A 594 15.12 -25.14 -33.17
CA LYS A 594 14.78 -26.58 -33.11
C LYS A 594 13.51 -26.86 -32.32
N MET A 595 13.06 -25.92 -31.50
CA MET A 595 11.82 -26.01 -30.71
C MET A 595 11.79 -27.07 -29.59
N ASP A 596 12.86 -27.82 -29.36
CA ASP A 596 12.90 -28.92 -28.37
C ASP A 596 12.62 -28.47 -26.93
N SER A 597 13.10 -27.28 -26.56
CA SER A 597 12.96 -26.72 -25.21
C SER A 597 11.85 -25.67 -25.07
N VAL A 598 11.04 -25.49 -26.12
CA VAL A 598 10.01 -24.45 -26.18
C VAL A 598 8.75 -24.97 -25.52
N MET A 599 8.30 -24.25 -24.48
CA MET A 599 7.02 -24.53 -23.85
C MET A 599 5.91 -23.97 -24.73
N ARG A 600 4.87 -24.76 -24.98
CA ARG A 600 3.72 -24.37 -25.80
C ARG A 600 2.45 -24.49 -24.97
N LYS A 601 1.33 -23.95 -25.46
CA LYS A 601 0.02 -24.22 -24.83
C LYS A 601 -0.35 -25.71 -24.92
N GLY A 602 0.00 -26.36 -26.03
CA GLY A 602 -0.14 -27.80 -26.20
C GLY A 602 1.06 -28.59 -25.67
N GLY A 603 0.90 -29.90 -25.51
CA GLY A 603 1.95 -30.82 -25.06
C GLY A 603 1.67 -31.46 -23.69
N MET A 604 0.51 -31.21 -23.09
CA MET A 604 0.09 -31.88 -21.86
C MET A 604 0.03 -33.40 -22.06
N GLN A 605 0.50 -34.18 -21.09
CA GLN A 605 0.45 -35.64 -21.17
C GLN A 605 -0.44 -36.24 -20.08
N PRO A 606 -1.21 -37.31 -20.37
CA PRO A 606 -1.91 -38.06 -19.33
C PRO A 606 -0.96 -38.50 -18.22
N GLY A 607 -1.34 -38.21 -16.97
CA GLY A 607 -0.51 -38.50 -15.79
C GLY A 607 0.34 -37.31 -15.31
N ASP A 608 0.47 -36.24 -16.10
CA ASP A 608 1.03 -34.98 -15.61
C ASP A 608 0.14 -34.36 -14.53
N VAL A 609 0.74 -33.49 -13.72
CA VAL A 609 0.02 -32.62 -12.79
C VAL A 609 -0.02 -31.18 -13.29
N LEU A 610 -1.06 -30.47 -12.91
CA LEU A 610 -1.26 -29.07 -13.26
C LEU A 610 -0.73 -28.18 -12.13
N VAL A 611 0.29 -27.38 -12.40
CA VAL A 611 0.95 -26.47 -11.44
C VAL A 611 0.58 -25.03 -11.76
N LEU A 612 0.20 -24.27 -10.72
CA LEU A 612 -0.03 -22.84 -10.79
C LEU A 612 0.94 -22.11 -9.85
N THR A 613 1.71 -21.19 -10.42
CA THR A 613 2.84 -20.52 -9.74
C THR A 613 2.45 -19.32 -8.88
N LYS A 614 1.33 -18.66 -9.16
CA LYS A 614 0.84 -17.48 -8.41
C LYS A 614 -0.64 -17.62 -8.09
N PRO A 615 -1.11 -16.98 -7.01
CA PRO A 615 -2.53 -17.01 -6.68
C PRO A 615 -3.38 -16.21 -7.67
N ILE A 616 -4.66 -16.57 -7.79
CA ILE A 616 -5.63 -15.87 -8.63
C ILE A 616 -6.60 -15.00 -7.81
N GLY A 617 -7.26 -14.05 -8.48
CA GLY A 617 -8.29 -13.19 -7.91
C GLY A 617 -8.09 -11.70 -8.17
N THR A 618 -7.10 -11.31 -8.99
CA THR A 618 -6.79 -9.89 -9.21
C THR A 618 -7.97 -9.14 -9.82
N GLY A 619 -8.68 -9.72 -10.79
CA GLY A 619 -9.78 -9.05 -11.47
C GLY A 619 -10.90 -8.68 -10.49
N THR A 620 -11.23 -9.60 -9.61
CA THR A 620 -12.27 -9.44 -8.59
C THR A 620 -11.85 -8.43 -7.52
N LEU A 621 -10.60 -8.50 -7.04
CA LEU A 621 -10.07 -7.54 -6.08
C LEU A 621 -10.04 -6.11 -6.63
N PHE A 622 -9.62 -5.90 -7.88
CA PHE A 622 -9.63 -4.55 -8.48
C PHE A 622 -11.04 -4.06 -8.82
N ALA A 623 -11.98 -4.96 -9.10
CA ALA A 623 -13.39 -4.58 -9.19
C ALA A 623 -13.96 -4.11 -7.85
N ALA A 624 -13.57 -4.75 -6.74
CA ALA A 624 -13.92 -4.31 -5.39
C ALA A 624 -13.19 -3.03 -4.99
N HIS A 625 -11.92 -2.84 -5.37
CA HIS A 625 -11.15 -1.63 -5.14
C HIS A 625 -11.83 -0.41 -5.79
N ALA A 626 -12.25 -0.55 -7.05
CA ALA A 626 -12.96 0.47 -7.78
C ALA A 626 -14.32 0.84 -7.16
N ARG A 627 -14.85 0.06 -6.20
CA ARG A 627 -16.10 0.32 -5.46
C ARG A 627 -15.85 0.68 -3.99
N TYR A 628 -14.58 0.89 -3.60
CA TYR A 628 -14.15 1.11 -2.21
C TYR A 628 -14.50 -0.04 -1.25
N ALA A 629 -14.68 -1.26 -1.79
CA ALA A 629 -15.08 -2.45 -1.03
C ALA A 629 -13.89 -3.35 -0.65
N ALA A 630 -12.79 -3.31 -1.43
CA ALA A 630 -11.58 -4.04 -1.10
C ALA A 630 -10.86 -3.43 0.12
N LYS A 631 -10.20 -4.26 0.92
CA LYS A 631 -9.27 -3.76 1.94
C LYS A 631 -7.96 -3.33 1.27
N GLY A 632 -7.34 -2.25 1.74
CA GLY A 632 -6.07 -1.73 1.19
C GLY A 632 -4.98 -2.80 1.13
N ARG A 633 -4.82 -3.59 2.19
CA ARG A 633 -3.83 -4.68 2.25
C ARG A 633 -4.08 -5.82 1.27
N TRP A 634 -5.33 -6.06 0.86
CA TRP A 634 -5.63 -7.05 -0.20
C TRP A 634 -5.12 -6.56 -1.55
N ILE A 635 -5.27 -5.26 -1.82
CA ILE A 635 -4.77 -4.64 -3.04
C ILE A 635 -3.25 -4.55 -3.04
N ASP A 636 -2.63 -4.20 -1.91
CA ASP A 636 -1.18 -4.20 -1.77
C ASP A 636 -0.60 -5.61 -2.03
N ALA A 637 -1.17 -6.66 -1.41
CA ALA A 637 -0.76 -8.05 -1.66
C ALA A 637 -0.94 -8.49 -3.13
N ALA A 638 -2.06 -8.10 -3.76
CA ALA A 638 -2.28 -8.36 -5.18
C ALA A 638 -1.21 -7.68 -6.05
N LEU A 639 -0.87 -6.42 -5.77
CA LEU A 639 0.18 -5.70 -6.48
C LEU A 639 1.55 -6.35 -6.30
N GLN A 640 1.89 -6.81 -5.09
CA GLN A 640 3.14 -7.56 -4.86
C GLN A 640 3.20 -8.85 -5.68
N SER A 641 2.09 -9.58 -5.79
CA SER A 641 2.00 -10.77 -6.67
C SER A 641 2.17 -10.42 -8.15
N MET A 642 1.63 -9.28 -8.59
CA MET A 642 1.66 -8.84 -9.99
C MET A 642 3.03 -8.31 -10.43
N VAL A 643 3.84 -7.75 -9.52
CA VAL A 643 5.20 -7.28 -9.83
C VAL A 643 6.27 -8.36 -9.73
N LEU A 644 5.95 -9.53 -9.15
CA LEU A 644 6.84 -10.68 -9.17
C LEU A 644 6.99 -11.21 -10.60
N SER A 645 8.19 -11.18 -11.18
CA SER A 645 8.43 -11.67 -12.55
C SER A 645 8.13 -13.16 -12.70
N ASN A 646 7.70 -13.59 -13.88
CA ASN A 646 7.53 -15.01 -14.24
C ASN A 646 8.83 -15.67 -14.74
N GLN A 647 9.94 -14.93 -14.86
CA GLN A 647 11.20 -15.40 -15.46
C GLN A 647 11.77 -16.64 -14.77
N SER A 648 12.06 -16.56 -13.47
CA SER A 648 12.59 -17.70 -12.70
C SER A 648 11.60 -18.85 -12.65
N GLY A 649 10.30 -18.54 -12.55
CA GLY A 649 9.23 -19.54 -12.58
C GLY A 649 9.24 -20.37 -13.85
N ALA A 650 9.35 -19.73 -15.02
CA ALA A 650 9.45 -20.40 -16.32
C ALA A 650 10.71 -21.27 -16.42
N GLN A 651 11.86 -20.77 -15.97
CA GLN A 651 13.11 -21.53 -15.97
C GLN A 651 13.02 -22.79 -15.09
N ILE A 652 12.43 -22.67 -13.90
CA ILE A 652 12.23 -23.79 -12.98
C ILE A 652 11.27 -24.81 -13.58
N LEU A 653 10.11 -24.38 -14.10
CA LEU A 653 9.15 -25.25 -14.76
C LEU A 653 9.80 -26.05 -15.89
N ARG A 654 10.51 -25.37 -16.80
CA ARG A 654 11.24 -26.01 -17.90
C ARG A 654 12.26 -27.03 -17.40
N SER A 655 13.07 -26.68 -16.39
CA SER A 655 14.08 -27.59 -15.83
C SER A 655 13.49 -28.84 -15.16
N HIS A 656 12.23 -28.80 -14.76
CA HIS A 656 11.50 -29.94 -14.18
C HIS A 656 10.62 -30.67 -15.21
N GLY A 657 10.85 -30.41 -16.50
CA GLY A 657 10.22 -31.14 -17.59
C GLY A 657 8.80 -30.66 -17.93
N ALA A 658 8.46 -29.40 -17.64
CA ALA A 658 7.18 -28.86 -18.07
C ALA A 658 7.02 -28.96 -19.60
N THR A 659 5.96 -29.61 -20.04
CA THR A 659 5.69 -29.93 -21.45
C THR A 659 4.74 -28.93 -22.10
N ALA A 660 3.88 -28.30 -21.29
CA ALA A 660 2.97 -27.26 -21.70
C ALA A 660 2.92 -26.14 -20.65
N CYS A 661 2.84 -24.89 -21.10
CA CYS A 661 2.78 -23.71 -20.24
C CYS A 661 2.00 -22.56 -20.92
N THR A 662 1.30 -21.77 -20.11
CA THR A 662 0.71 -20.49 -20.49
C THR A 662 0.80 -19.53 -19.32
N ASP A 663 0.83 -18.23 -19.58
CA ASP A 663 0.61 -17.21 -18.57
C ASP A 663 -0.89 -16.96 -18.38
N LEU A 664 -1.32 -16.74 -17.13
CA LEU A 664 -2.72 -16.49 -16.81
C LEU A 664 -3.05 -15.00 -16.92
N THR A 665 -3.94 -14.68 -17.85
CA THR A 665 -4.37 -13.30 -18.16
C THR A 665 -5.91 -13.18 -18.29
N GLY A 666 -6.43 -12.49 -19.30
CA GLY A 666 -7.80 -11.99 -19.40
C GLY A 666 -8.92 -13.04 -19.46
N PHE A 667 -8.63 -14.29 -19.86
CA PHE A 667 -9.66 -15.35 -19.94
C PHE A 667 -9.85 -16.13 -18.64
N GLY A 668 -9.06 -15.83 -17.61
CA GLY A 668 -9.08 -16.53 -16.33
C GLY A 668 -8.55 -17.96 -16.42
N LEU A 669 -8.51 -18.65 -15.29
CA LEU A 669 -7.90 -19.98 -15.17
C LEU A 669 -8.54 -20.99 -16.13
N LEU A 670 -9.88 -21.03 -16.17
CA LEU A 670 -10.58 -22.02 -17.00
C LEU A 670 -10.37 -21.75 -18.50
N GLY A 671 -10.40 -20.49 -18.92
CA GLY A 671 -10.20 -20.16 -20.34
C GLY A 671 -8.84 -20.61 -20.85
N HIS A 672 -7.79 -20.28 -20.09
CA HIS A 672 -6.43 -20.69 -20.40
C HIS A 672 -6.24 -22.21 -20.32
N LEU A 673 -6.82 -22.89 -19.33
CA LEU A 673 -6.78 -24.36 -19.26
C LEU A 673 -7.41 -25.02 -20.50
N VAL A 674 -8.54 -24.50 -20.99
CA VAL A 674 -9.20 -25.00 -22.20
C VAL A 674 -8.33 -24.78 -23.45
N GLU A 675 -7.58 -23.68 -23.52
CA GLU A 675 -6.62 -23.44 -24.61
C GLU A 675 -5.43 -24.40 -24.57
N MET A 676 -5.15 -25.04 -23.44
CA MET A 676 -4.08 -26.03 -23.30
C MET A 676 -4.54 -27.47 -23.52
N THR A 677 -5.73 -27.84 -23.02
CA THR A 677 -6.25 -29.22 -23.14
C THR A 677 -6.59 -29.58 -24.58
N ARG A 678 -7.24 -28.66 -25.31
CA ARG A 678 -7.65 -28.87 -26.72
C ARG A 678 -6.50 -29.24 -27.67
N PRO A 679 -5.41 -28.46 -27.77
CA PRO A 679 -4.30 -28.82 -28.67
C PRO A 679 -3.45 -30.00 -28.15
N SER A 680 -3.70 -30.47 -26.92
CA SER A 680 -3.00 -31.61 -26.35
C SER A 680 -3.79 -32.92 -26.47
N ASP A 681 -5.04 -32.87 -26.93
CA ASP A 681 -5.95 -34.04 -26.96
C ASP A 681 -5.99 -34.79 -25.62
N VAL A 682 -6.20 -34.03 -24.54
CA VAL A 682 -6.33 -34.54 -23.16
C VAL A 682 -7.49 -33.89 -22.42
N ASP A 683 -7.84 -34.50 -21.29
CA ASP A 683 -8.76 -33.94 -20.30
C ASP A 683 -7.98 -33.44 -19.07
N ALA A 684 -8.61 -32.60 -18.25
CA ALA A 684 -8.05 -32.13 -16.99
C ALA A 684 -9.03 -32.29 -15.83
N GLU A 685 -8.53 -32.76 -14.69
CA GLU A 685 -9.23 -32.70 -13.41
C GLU A 685 -8.69 -31.55 -12.58
N LEU A 686 -9.56 -30.61 -12.19
CA LEU A 686 -9.20 -29.42 -11.42
C LEU A 686 -9.74 -29.53 -9.98
N GLN A 687 -8.85 -29.35 -9.01
CA GLN A 687 -9.12 -29.47 -7.58
C GLN A 687 -9.36 -28.09 -6.96
N LEU A 688 -10.64 -27.73 -6.73
CA LEU A 688 -11.01 -26.38 -6.27
C LEU A 688 -10.42 -26.01 -4.91
N SER A 689 -10.33 -26.96 -3.97
CA SER A 689 -9.77 -26.69 -2.63
C SER A 689 -8.29 -26.37 -2.61
N THR A 690 -7.55 -26.71 -3.67
CA THR A 690 -6.11 -26.46 -3.78
C THR A 690 -5.78 -25.17 -4.54
N LEU A 691 -6.78 -24.48 -5.08
CA LEU A 691 -6.54 -23.23 -5.81
C LEU A 691 -5.85 -22.21 -4.90
N PRO A 692 -4.68 -21.69 -5.29
CA PRO A 692 -4.07 -20.58 -4.58
C PRO A 692 -4.87 -19.31 -4.90
N LEU A 693 -5.45 -18.69 -3.89
CA LEU A 693 -6.28 -17.50 -4.02
C LEU A 693 -5.64 -16.32 -3.29
N LEU A 694 -5.81 -15.13 -3.85
CA LEU A 694 -5.45 -13.89 -3.17
C LEU A 694 -6.41 -13.64 -2.01
N ASP A 695 -5.87 -13.17 -0.88
CA ASP A 695 -6.67 -12.78 0.28
C ASP A 695 -7.77 -11.77 -0.11
N GLY A 696 -9.00 -12.03 0.35
CA GLY A 696 -10.16 -11.20 0.05
C GLY A 696 -10.88 -11.52 -1.27
N ALA A 697 -10.33 -12.38 -2.14
CA ALA A 697 -10.98 -12.73 -3.40
C ALA A 697 -12.32 -13.45 -3.17
N VAL A 698 -12.32 -14.44 -2.26
CA VAL A 698 -13.53 -15.17 -1.84
C VAL A 698 -14.53 -14.24 -1.18
N ASP A 699 -14.08 -13.37 -0.26
CA ASP A 699 -14.94 -12.38 0.40
C ASP A 699 -15.65 -11.46 -0.61
N CYS A 700 -14.93 -11.01 -1.64
CA CYS A 700 -15.48 -10.17 -2.69
C CYS A 700 -16.55 -10.91 -3.53
N VAL A 701 -16.28 -12.17 -3.90
CA VAL A 701 -17.25 -13.02 -4.61
C VAL A 701 -18.51 -13.23 -3.77
N GLN A 702 -18.35 -13.55 -2.48
CA GLN A 702 -19.47 -13.72 -1.56
C GLN A 702 -20.29 -12.43 -1.38
N ALA A 703 -19.65 -11.26 -1.50
CA ALA A 703 -20.31 -9.97 -1.55
C ALA A 703 -20.93 -9.63 -2.92
N GLY A 704 -20.89 -10.54 -3.90
CA GLY A 704 -21.43 -10.35 -5.25
C GLY A 704 -20.58 -9.43 -6.13
N ILE A 705 -19.31 -9.22 -5.78
CA ILE A 705 -18.38 -8.39 -6.54
C ILE A 705 -17.48 -9.28 -7.39
N VAL A 706 -17.58 -9.14 -8.71
CA VAL A 706 -16.74 -9.80 -9.71
C VAL A 706 -16.25 -8.78 -10.75
N SER A 707 -15.22 -9.15 -11.50
CA SER A 707 -14.70 -8.33 -12.60
C SER A 707 -15.75 -8.08 -13.70
N SER A 708 -15.63 -6.96 -14.42
CA SER A 708 -16.51 -6.62 -15.54
C SER A 708 -16.40 -7.58 -16.73
N LEU A 709 -15.27 -8.26 -16.91
CA LEU A 709 -15.09 -9.24 -17.98
C LEU A 709 -15.55 -10.66 -17.56
N GLN A 710 -15.69 -10.90 -16.25
CA GLN A 710 -16.08 -12.21 -15.72
C GLN A 710 -17.39 -12.74 -16.33
N PRO A 711 -18.47 -11.95 -16.51
CA PRO A 711 -19.70 -12.46 -17.11
C PRO A 711 -19.53 -12.99 -18.54
N ALA A 712 -18.57 -12.45 -19.31
CA ALA A 712 -18.24 -12.99 -20.61
C ALA A 712 -17.47 -14.32 -20.48
N ASN A 713 -16.52 -14.39 -19.54
CA ASN A 713 -15.75 -15.60 -19.25
C ASN A 713 -16.62 -16.73 -18.69
N VAL A 714 -17.71 -16.46 -17.97
CA VAL A 714 -18.65 -17.48 -17.47
C VAL A 714 -19.22 -18.35 -18.60
N ARG A 715 -19.25 -17.86 -19.86
CA ARG A 715 -19.64 -18.68 -21.02
C ARG A 715 -18.72 -19.89 -21.23
N LEU A 716 -17.49 -19.85 -20.71
CA LEU A 716 -16.53 -20.95 -20.71
C LEU A 716 -16.94 -22.09 -19.78
N ARG A 717 -17.94 -21.91 -18.90
CA ARG A 717 -18.47 -22.99 -18.05
C ARG A 717 -18.93 -24.21 -18.84
N ARG A 718 -19.28 -24.03 -20.12
CA ARG A 718 -19.60 -25.12 -21.06
C ARG A 718 -18.44 -26.08 -21.34
N ALA A 719 -17.24 -25.80 -20.83
CA ALA A 719 -16.10 -26.70 -20.89
C ALA A 719 -15.98 -27.58 -19.63
N LEU A 720 -16.88 -27.43 -18.67
CA LEU A 720 -16.93 -28.20 -17.42
C LEU A 720 -18.01 -29.27 -17.47
N ARG A 721 -17.66 -30.51 -17.12
CA ARG A 721 -18.60 -31.65 -17.09
C ARG A 721 -19.66 -31.56 -16.00
N ASN A 722 -19.28 -30.99 -14.86
CA ASN A 722 -20.07 -31.01 -13.63
C ASN A 722 -20.17 -29.62 -12.97
N ALA A 723 -20.28 -28.57 -13.78
CA ALA A 723 -20.38 -27.18 -13.31
C ALA A 723 -21.46 -27.00 -12.23
N ASP A 724 -22.63 -27.63 -12.43
CA ASP A 724 -23.80 -27.48 -11.57
C ASP A 724 -23.57 -27.98 -10.13
N GLU A 725 -22.59 -28.88 -9.92
CA GLU A 725 -22.23 -29.38 -8.58
C GLU A 725 -21.46 -28.34 -7.75
N PHE A 726 -20.88 -27.32 -8.39
CA PHE A 726 -19.95 -26.37 -7.77
C PHE A 726 -20.40 -24.91 -7.80
N VAL A 727 -21.60 -24.62 -8.31
CA VAL A 727 -22.10 -23.24 -8.44
C VAL A 727 -22.20 -22.49 -7.11
N ASP A 728 -22.43 -23.21 -6.01
CA ASP A 728 -22.52 -22.66 -4.66
C ASP A 728 -21.15 -22.54 -3.96
N ASP A 729 -20.08 -23.10 -4.55
CA ASP A 729 -18.72 -22.95 -4.04
C ASP A 729 -18.22 -21.52 -4.34
N PRO A 730 -17.82 -20.73 -3.34
CA PRO A 730 -17.41 -19.35 -3.58
C PRO A 730 -16.08 -19.24 -4.35
N ARG A 731 -15.36 -20.35 -4.56
CA ARG A 731 -14.14 -20.43 -5.39
C ARG A 731 -14.47 -20.62 -6.86
N TYR A 732 -15.64 -21.18 -7.18
CA TYR A 732 -16.05 -21.47 -8.55
C TYR A 732 -16.10 -20.22 -9.44
N PRO A 733 -16.66 -19.06 -9.01
CA PRO A 733 -16.63 -17.84 -9.81
C PRO A 733 -15.21 -17.33 -10.14
N LEU A 734 -14.21 -17.66 -9.32
CA LEU A 734 -12.81 -17.25 -9.52
C LEU A 734 -12.14 -17.99 -10.68
N LEU A 735 -12.66 -19.14 -11.12
CA LEU A 735 -12.18 -19.82 -12.34
C LEU A 735 -12.30 -18.94 -13.60
N PHE A 736 -13.26 -18.02 -13.58
CA PHE A 736 -13.59 -17.12 -14.69
C PHE A 736 -13.03 -15.70 -14.48
N ASP A 737 -12.36 -15.46 -13.36
CA ASP A 737 -11.82 -14.14 -13.01
C ASP A 737 -10.65 -13.81 -13.95
N PRO A 738 -10.69 -12.69 -14.70
CA PRO A 738 -9.56 -12.26 -15.51
C PRO A 738 -8.38 -11.89 -14.60
N GLN A 739 -7.20 -12.36 -14.97
CA GLN A 739 -5.97 -12.01 -14.27
C GLN A 739 -5.22 -10.90 -15.02
N THR A 740 -4.54 -10.04 -14.27
CA THR A 740 -3.57 -9.09 -14.82
C THR A 740 -2.20 -9.46 -14.26
N ALA A 741 -1.23 -9.74 -15.12
CA ALA A 741 0.12 -10.17 -14.71
C ALA A 741 0.08 -11.38 -13.78
N GLY A 742 -0.73 -12.38 -14.14
CA GLY A 742 -0.91 -13.60 -13.37
C GLY A 742 0.32 -14.50 -13.36
N GLY A 743 0.18 -15.66 -12.73
CA GLY A 743 1.21 -16.69 -12.74
C GLY A 743 1.21 -17.48 -14.04
N LEU A 744 2.21 -18.34 -14.16
CA LEU A 744 2.25 -19.42 -15.13
C LEU A 744 1.39 -20.60 -14.66
N LEU A 745 0.64 -21.18 -15.60
CA LEU A 745 -0.06 -22.45 -15.51
C LEU A 745 0.67 -23.47 -16.39
N ALA A 746 1.12 -24.57 -15.80
CA ALA A 746 1.96 -25.54 -16.51
C ALA A 746 1.63 -27.00 -16.19
N SER A 747 1.83 -27.86 -17.19
CA SER A 747 1.78 -29.33 -17.05
C SER A 747 3.18 -29.84 -16.70
N VAL A 748 3.31 -30.56 -15.58
CA VAL A 748 4.60 -31.08 -15.09
C VAL A 748 4.48 -32.58 -14.83
N PRO A 749 5.46 -33.40 -15.21
CA PRO A 749 5.46 -34.83 -14.88
C PRO A 749 5.30 -35.07 -13.38
N ALA A 750 4.36 -35.95 -12.99
CA ALA A 750 4.01 -36.17 -11.58
C ALA A 750 5.23 -36.51 -10.69
N ALA A 751 6.22 -37.23 -11.24
CA ALA A 751 7.45 -37.58 -10.53
C ALA A 751 8.33 -36.38 -10.15
N GLN A 752 8.25 -35.27 -10.91
CA GLN A 752 9.03 -34.05 -10.68
C GLN A 752 8.28 -32.96 -9.92
N ALA A 753 6.96 -33.13 -9.77
CA ALA A 753 6.07 -32.09 -9.25
C ALA A 753 6.48 -31.57 -7.86
N ALA A 754 6.80 -32.47 -6.92
CA ALA A 754 7.16 -32.08 -5.56
C ALA A 754 8.44 -31.23 -5.51
N ALA A 755 9.47 -31.64 -6.26
CA ALA A 755 10.73 -30.90 -6.37
C ALA A 755 10.51 -29.55 -7.07
N CYS A 756 9.71 -29.53 -8.13
CA CYS A 756 9.36 -28.30 -8.85
C CYS A 756 8.67 -27.28 -7.93
N VAL A 757 7.66 -27.72 -7.16
CA VAL A 757 6.94 -26.84 -6.22
C VAL A 757 7.87 -26.31 -5.13
N GLN A 758 8.76 -27.15 -4.60
CA GLN A 758 9.75 -26.72 -3.61
C GLN A 758 10.70 -25.66 -4.19
N ALA A 759 11.22 -25.89 -5.40
CA ALA A 759 12.08 -24.93 -6.09
C ALA A 759 11.38 -23.60 -6.37
N LEU A 760 10.12 -23.64 -6.83
CA LEU A 760 9.31 -22.45 -7.07
C LEU A 760 9.07 -21.66 -5.77
N LYS A 761 8.70 -22.33 -4.67
CA LYS A 761 8.52 -21.67 -3.37
C LYS A 761 9.82 -21.06 -2.86
N ALA A 762 10.94 -21.75 -3.02
CA ALA A 762 12.27 -21.22 -2.65
C ALA A 762 12.67 -19.99 -3.49
N ALA A 763 12.22 -19.91 -4.74
CA ALA A 763 12.43 -18.77 -5.63
C ALA A 763 11.45 -17.60 -5.37
N GLY A 764 10.60 -17.67 -4.36
CA GLY A 764 9.67 -16.60 -3.96
C GLY A 764 8.23 -16.79 -4.41
N TYR A 765 7.91 -17.83 -5.18
CA TYR A 765 6.53 -18.16 -5.57
C TYR A 765 5.82 -18.95 -4.46
N VAL A 766 5.70 -18.34 -3.27
CA VAL A 766 5.29 -18.98 -2.01
C VAL A 766 3.90 -19.66 -2.06
N HIS A 767 3.02 -19.17 -2.94
CA HIS A 767 1.67 -19.70 -3.14
C HIS A 767 1.58 -20.77 -4.23
N THR A 768 2.70 -21.24 -4.78
CA THR A 768 2.70 -22.29 -5.81
C THR A 768 1.95 -23.52 -5.30
N ALA A 769 1.03 -24.04 -6.12
CA ALA A 769 0.23 -25.21 -5.80
C ALA A 769 0.08 -26.13 -7.02
N ILE A 770 -0.02 -27.43 -6.75
CA ILE A 770 -0.58 -28.41 -7.69
C ILE A 770 -2.09 -28.29 -7.57
N ILE A 771 -2.75 -27.92 -8.66
CA ILE A 771 -4.19 -27.61 -8.68
C ILE A 771 -5.02 -28.66 -9.40
N GLY A 772 -4.40 -29.73 -9.90
CA GLY A 772 -5.09 -30.73 -10.70
C GLY A 772 -4.17 -31.75 -11.34
N ARG A 773 -4.75 -32.59 -12.19
CA ARG A 773 -4.03 -33.59 -13.00
C ARG A 773 -4.57 -33.65 -14.42
N ILE A 774 -3.73 -34.10 -15.33
CA ILE A 774 -4.08 -34.35 -16.72
C ILE A 774 -4.47 -35.82 -16.88
N THR A 775 -5.57 -36.08 -17.56
CA THR A 775 -6.08 -37.43 -17.83
C THR A 775 -6.16 -37.67 -19.34
N ALA A 776 -6.24 -38.94 -19.75
CA ALA A 776 -6.51 -39.26 -21.14
C ALA A 776 -7.84 -38.62 -21.58
N GLN A 777 -7.90 -38.16 -22.84
CA GLN A 777 -9.12 -37.63 -23.43
C GLN A 777 -10.23 -38.69 -23.39
N SER A 778 -11.39 -38.29 -22.90
CA SER A 778 -12.61 -39.08 -22.92
C SER A 778 -13.50 -38.72 -24.11
N GLU A 779 -14.62 -39.41 -24.26
CA GLU A 779 -15.63 -39.11 -25.30
C GLU A 779 -16.46 -37.86 -24.99
N ALA A 780 -16.31 -37.25 -23.80
CA ALA A 780 -17.05 -36.06 -23.42
C ALA A 780 -16.55 -34.81 -24.18
N ILE A 781 -17.48 -33.94 -24.54
CA ILE A 781 -17.16 -32.69 -25.28
C ILE A 781 -16.45 -31.69 -24.36
N GLU A 782 -16.80 -31.68 -23.08
CA GLU A 782 -16.25 -30.83 -22.04
C GLU A 782 -14.92 -31.41 -21.53
N PRO A 783 -13.77 -30.75 -21.72
CA PRO A 783 -12.47 -31.34 -21.38
C PRO A 783 -12.08 -31.25 -19.91
N VAL A 784 -12.87 -30.55 -19.07
CA VAL A 784 -12.50 -30.27 -17.67
C VAL A 784 -13.53 -30.84 -16.70
N LEU A 785 -13.04 -31.52 -15.65
CA LEU A 785 -13.83 -32.04 -14.54
C LEU A 785 -13.40 -31.36 -13.24
N LEU A 786 -14.36 -30.90 -12.43
CA LEU A 786 -14.07 -30.31 -11.12
C LEU A 786 -14.09 -31.36 -10.01
N LYS A 787 -13.19 -31.19 -9.04
CA LYS A 787 -13.04 -32.00 -7.82
C LYS A 787 -12.98 -31.10 -6.58
N THR A 788 -13.46 -31.63 -5.45
CA THR A 788 -13.54 -30.92 -4.16
C THR A 788 -12.22 -30.92 -3.44
#